data_AF-K1RXW6-F1
#
_entry.id   AF-K1RXW6-F1
#
_cell.length_a   1.000
_cell.length_b   1.000
_cell.length_c   1.000
_cell.angle_alpha   90.00
_cell.angle_beta   90.00
_cell.angle_gamma   90.00
#
_symmetry.space_group_name_H-M   'P 1'
#
loop_
_entity.id
_entity.type
_entity.pdbx_description
1 polymer ?
#
loop_
_entity_poly.entity_id
_entity_poly.type
_entity_poly.pdbx_seq_one_letter_code
_entity_poly.pdbx_strand_id
1 'polypeptide(L)'
;MAVPLLVSALLLVTSLGFVTNDAIGKFEYSYSVNREKLHQQERDFAGYRTDYTENEQIVQNYLEYLKWMEFQKTKDDFYPARPIKLHLSDIKASEIYRVLKKFPKGGNLHLHHNHVVSKSTILDFIYKNAYLLDNFYVRESPEPNKWRFNFYLNPPTGWVKVKDNPKYTKDVIIEHSTFLGVVDDAALNAPTISGLRWKTLDPLFSTIGSAIVNQINISRFHMEAMFQSAIDENVQYFETKTSASNKLYFLDSDPNYTSAHGKHYVDNDLGEKELHMVEDVLNQFQQKNPSFIGYKRIVNSYRRTSQTSLKNDAEKALTLHKQYPHLVAGFDMVAQEDLGFSILFYLRDFAELEVRNESLPYFFHTAETNWPAEYMTSTHVTDPVATIENTYDAILLGAKRVGHGIGFLSHPFLMEQLKQKKIAVEANPVSNQMLGFVPDQRHHPAITYIRYGIPVVLGADDPSTFGYDEFTVDWYEAVMGWDLTLADMRHLATNSLQYSSLLDSEKPAAITKWQNSYNLFITNTKQEACSLTFNKTNPIIESIFPQEGPLTGGNIVKVFGRHFNMAICRTIYCRFGTTTTKGTLVYDHSIDCPSPVRASHGPHLDPMHVKFSVSLDSGSTFISMNKTYSYIHSSHGISIPGVIG
;
A
#
# COMPACT_ATOMS: atom_id res chain seq x y z
N MET A 1 60.44 32.07 51.93
CA MET A 1 60.51 31.99 50.46
C MET A 1 60.47 30.52 50.05
N ALA A 2 59.30 29.96 49.75
CA ALA A 2 59.15 28.64 49.10
C ALA A 2 57.66 28.35 48.79
N VAL A 3 57.02 29.16 47.94
CA VAL A 3 55.77 28.82 47.24
C VAL A 3 55.78 29.67 45.96
N PRO A 4 56.08 29.10 44.76
CA PRO A 4 55.01 28.79 43.80
C PRO A 4 55.41 27.76 42.71
N LEU A 5 55.04 26.49 42.83
CA LEU A 5 55.13 25.52 41.71
C LEU A 5 53.92 24.57 41.60
N LEU A 6 52.97 24.66 42.53
CA LEU A 6 51.74 23.84 42.54
C LEU A 6 50.52 24.53 41.87
N VAL A 7 50.60 25.82 41.56
CA VAL A 7 49.47 26.55 40.94
C VAL A 7 49.46 26.42 39.41
N SER A 8 50.63 26.25 38.78
CA SER A 8 50.77 26.21 37.31
C SER A 8 50.36 24.87 36.69
N ALA A 9 50.53 23.75 37.40
CA ALA A 9 50.13 22.43 36.94
C ALA A 9 48.60 22.21 37.04
N LEU A 10 47.95 22.79 38.06
CA LEU A 10 46.50 22.75 38.20
C LEU A 10 45.80 23.60 37.13
N LEU A 11 46.38 24.76 36.79
CA LEU A 11 45.86 25.66 35.74
C LEU A 11 45.99 25.08 34.31
N LEU A 12 47.05 24.33 34.02
CA LEU A 12 47.23 23.67 32.70
C LEU A 12 46.28 22.48 32.49
N VAL A 13 45.98 21.70 33.54
CA VAL A 13 45.02 20.59 33.43
C VAL A 13 43.59 21.12 33.32
N THR A 14 43.26 22.24 33.97
CA THR A 14 41.96 22.89 33.79
C THR A 14 41.82 23.52 32.40
N SER A 15 42.85 24.19 31.87
CA SER A 15 42.75 24.87 30.56
C SER A 15 42.67 23.90 29.38
N LEU A 16 43.34 22.74 29.44
CA LEU A 16 43.16 21.67 28.45
C LEU A 16 41.74 21.06 28.50
N GLY A 17 41.16 20.88 29.70
CA GLY A 17 39.79 20.36 29.86
C GLY A 17 38.69 21.32 29.37
N PHE A 18 38.88 22.64 29.52
CA PHE A 18 37.94 23.65 29.02
C PHE A 18 38.02 23.80 27.49
N VAL A 19 39.22 23.76 26.90
CA VAL A 19 39.39 23.84 25.43
C VAL A 19 38.84 22.60 24.71
N THR A 20 38.96 21.41 25.31
CA THR A 20 38.39 20.19 24.72
C THR A 20 36.86 20.13 24.79
N ASN A 21 36.24 20.64 25.86
CA ASN A 21 34.78 20.64 26.01
C ASN A 21 34.08 21.62 25.05
N ASP A 22 34.63 22.83 24.86
CA ASP A 22 34.08 23.81 23.90
C ASP A 22 34.18 23.32 22.44
N ALA A 23 35.25 22.60 22.10
CA ALA A 23 35.39 21.98 20.78
C ALA A 23 34.37 20.85 20.53
N ILE A 24 34.10 20.02 21.55
CA ILE A 24 33.13 18.92 21.46
C ILE A 24 31.71 19.46 21.30
N GLY A 25 31.30 20.45 22.10
CA GLY A 25 29.96 21.03 22.02
C GLY A 25 29.69 21.75 20.71
N LYS A 26 30.67 22.50 20.19
CA LYS A 26 30.60 23.11 18.85
C LYS A 26 30.48 22.07 17.74
N PHE A 27 31.22 20.97 17.84
CA PHE A 27 31.10 19.85 16.91
C PHE A 27 29.71 19.23 16.99
N GLU A 28 29.20 18.93 18.19
CA GLU A 28 27.88 18.31 18.41
C GLU A 28 26.75 19.16 17.83
N TYR A 29 26.77 20.47 18.08
CA TYR A 29 25.83 21.42 17.50
C TYR A 29 25.90 21.42 15.96
N SER A 30 27.09 21.61 15.38
CA SER A 30 27.28 21.64 13.92
C SER A 30 26.82 20.32 13.28
N TYR A 31 27.17 19.20 13.89
CA TYR A 31 26.74 17.87 13.49
C TYR A 31 25.22 17.75 13.52
N SER A 32 24.56 18.19 14.60
CA SER A 32 23.10 18.14 14.70
C SER A 32 22.40 18.93 13.59
N VAL A 33 22.90 20.12 13.26
CA VAL A 33 22.32 20.98 12.20
C VAL A 33 22.49 20.31 10.85
N ASN A 34 23.68 19.79 10.55
CA ASN A 34 23.95 19.08 9.30
C ASN A 34 23.13 17.78 9.19
N ARG A 35 22.96 17.06 10.30
CA ARG A 35 22.13 15.86 10.38
C ARG A 35 20.67 16.19 10.07
N GLU A 36 20.10 17.21 10.70
CA GLU A 36 18.71 17.61 10.41
C GLU A 36 18.53 18.12 8.98
N LYS A 37 19.54 18.78 8.42
CA LYS A 37 19.54 19.16 6.99
C LYS A 37 19.49 17.93 6.08
N LEU A 38 20.26 16.88 6.35
CA LEU A 38 20.20 15.63 5.58
C LEU A 38 18.83 14.95 5.69
N HIS A 39 18.27 14.87 6.90
CA HIS A 39 16.91 14.35 7.09
C HIS A 39 15.85 15.16 6.34
N GLN A 40 16.00 16.48 6.29
CA GLN A 40 15.10 17.34 5.53
C GLN A 40 15.27 17.12 4.02
N GLN A 41 16.51 17.00 3.54
CA GLN A 41 16.78 16.71 2.12
C GLN A 41 16.19 15.37 1.68
N GLU A 42 16.26 14.33 2.52
CA GLU A 42 15.61 13.03 2.27
C GLU A 42 14.09 13.18 2.15
N ARG A 43 13.46 13.90 3.09
CA ARG A 43 12.00 14.17 3.03
C ARG A 43 11.60 14.97 1.80
N ASP A 44 12.40 15.98 1.43
CA ASP A 44 12.15 16.84 0.28
C ASP A 44 12.39 16.12 -1.05
N PHE A 45 13.27 15.12 -1.08
CA PHE A 45 13.66 14.37 -2.28
C PHE A 45 12.48 13.66 -2.94
N ALA A 46 11.59 13.09 -2.13
CA ALA A 46 10.37 12.43 -2.59
C ALA A 46 9.36 13.40 -3.22
N GLY A 47 9.39 14.69 -2.82
CA GLY A 47 8.64 15.76 -3.48
C GLY A 47 7.15 15.85 -3.14
N TYR A 48 6.66 15.20 -2.08
CA TYR A 48 5.28 15.34 -1.61
C TYR A 48 5.17 15.89 -0.18
N ARG A 49 3.96 16.32 0.17
CA ARG A 49 3.64 17.03 1.42
C ARG A 49 3.70 16.11 2.64
N THR A 50 4.65 16.37 3.55
CA THR A 50 4.86 15.62 4.79
C THR A 50 4.43 16.36 6.06
N ASP A 51 3.99 17.62 5.97
CA ASP A 51 3.53 18.36 7.13
C ASP A 51 2.14 17.94 7.61
N TYR A 52 1.91 18.18 8.89
CA TYR A 52 0.71 17.83 9.62
C TYR A 52 0.08 19.07 10.25
N THR A 53 -1.26 19.14 10.22
CA THR A 53 -2.01 19.95 11.18
C THR A 53 -1.82 19.40 12.60
N GLU A 54 -2.17 20.19 13.63
CA GLU A 54 -2.06 19.75 15.03
C GLU A 54 -2.85 18.45 15.30
N ASN A 55 -4.04 18.30 14.69
CA ASN A 55 -4.84 17.08 14.82
C ASN A 55 -4.21 15.89 14.09
N GLU A 56 -3.65 16.09 12.90
CA GLU A 56 -2.93 15.04 12.17
C GLU A 56 -1.68 14.61 12.91
N GLN A 57 -0.96 15.54 13.55
CA GLN A 57 0.21 15.20 14.37
C GLN A 57 -0.17 14.27 15.53
N ILE A 58 -1.30 14.50 16.18
CA ILE A 58 -1.81 13.61 17.23
C ILE A 58 -2.11 12.21 16.66
N VAL A 59 -2.77 12.13 15.51
CA VAL A 59 -3.08 10.85 14.85
C VAL A 59 -1.80 10.13 14.39
N GLN A 60 -0.83 10.85 13.83
CA GLN A 60 0.48 10.32 13.48
C GLN A 60 1.17 9.72 14.70
N ASN A 61 1.21 10.45 15.82
CA ASN A 61 1.83 9.96 17.06
C ASN A 61 1.13 8.71 17.58
N TYR A 62 -0.20 8.64 17.44
CA TYR A 62 -0.97 7.45 17.82
C TYR A 62 -0.68 6.26 16.92
N LEU A 63 -0.59 6.46 15.60
CA LEU A 63 -0.20 5.42 14.65
C LEU A 63 1.20 4.88 14.95
N GLU A 64 2.19 5.74 15.20
CA GLU A 64 3.54 5.28 15.58
C GLU A 64 3.56 4.51 16.89
N TYR A 65 2.73 4.91 17.86
CA TYR A 65 2.54 4.12 19.09
C TYR A 65 1.97 2.72 18.80
N LEU A 66 0.93 2.62 17.97
CA LEU A 66 0.34 1.33 17.61
C LEU A 66 1.32 0.45 16.82
N LYS A 67 2.03 1.03 15.84
CA LYS A 67 3.10 0.36 15.08
C LYS A 67 4.18 -0.17 16.02
N TRP A 68 4.64 0.65 16.97
CA TRP A 68 5.64 0.24 17.94
C TRP A 68 5.16 -0.88 18.86
N MET A 69 3.92 -0.82 19.34
CA MET A 69 3.34 -1.88 20.18
C MET A 69 3.24 -3.21 19.42
N GLU A 70 2.78 -3.16 18.17
CA GLU A 70 2.71 -4.33 17.28
C GLU A 70 4.12 -4.88 17.00
N PHE A 71 5.09 -4.01 16.69
CA PHE A 71 6.48 -4.40 16.48
C PHE A 71 7.07 -5.04 17.75
N GLN A 72 6.87 -4.47 18.94
CA GLN A 72 7.40 -5.07 20.18
C GLN A 72 6.78 -6.43 20.47
N LYS A 73 5.49 -6.62 20.18
CA LYS A 73 4.80 -7.91 20.29
C LYS A 73 5.35 -8.95 19.30
N THR A 74 5.75 -8.51 18.11
CA THR A 74 6.11 -9.38 16.98
C THR A 74 7.59 -9.31 16.61
N LYS A 75 8.46 -8.66 17.38
CA LYS A 75 9.86 -8.38 16.98
C LYS A 75 10.67 -9.62 16.60
N ASP A 76 10.36 -10.75 17.24
CA ASP A 76 11.03 -12.03 17.02
C ASP A 76 10.32 -12.90 15.95
N ASP A 77 9.16 -12.44 15.45
CA ASP A 77 8.34 -13.06 14.40
C ASP A 77 7.55 -11.98 13.62
N PHE A 78 8.27 -11.01 13.06
CA PHE A 78 7.67 -9.79 12.52
C PHE A 78 6.78 -10.13 11.31
N TYR A 79 5.46 -9.95 11.43
CA TYR A 79 4.51 -10.53 10.48
C TYR A 79 4.79 -10.16 9.00
N PRO A 80 5.10 -8.90 8.63
CA PRO A 80 5.40 -8.56 7.23
C PRO A 80 6.66 -9.23 6.64
N ALA A 81 7.53 -9.79 7.49
CA ALA A 81 8.71 -10.56 7.07
C ALA A 81 8.44 -12.06 6.93
N ARG A 82 7.19 -12.49 7.14
CA ARG A 82 6.79 -13.90 7.20
C ARG A 82 5.60 -14.14 6.25
N PRO A 83 5.41 -15.36 5.74
CA PRO A 83 4.26 -15.65 4.90
C PRO A 83 2.95 -15.32 5.61
N ILE A 84 2.09 -14.53 4.97
CA ILE A 84 0.83 -14.06 5.54
C ILE A 84 -0.08 -15.19 6.02
N LYS A 85 0.00 -16.39 5.41
CA LYS A 85 -0.71 -17.60 5.84
C LYS A 85 -0.55 -17.89 7.34
N LEU A 86 0.60 -17.58 7.90
CA LEU A 86 0.92 -17.89 9.30
C LEU A 86 0.29 -16.90 10.28
N HIS A 87 -0.03 -15.68 9.85
CA HIS A 87 -0.36 -14.57 10.76
C HIS A 87 -1.62 -13.78 10.35
N LEU A 88 -2.33 -14.15 9.28
CA LEU A 88 -3.50 -13.40 8.81
C LEU A 88 -4.53 -13.14 9.91
N SER A 89 -4.81 -14.14 10.76
CA SER A 89 -5.75 -13.98 11.87
C SER A 89 -5.25 -13.03 12.95
N ASP A 90 -3.94 -13.06 13.25
CA ASP A 90 -3.31 -12.16 14.21
C ASP A 90 -3.26 -10.72 13.69
N ILE A 91 -2.97 -10.55 12.40
CA ILE A 91 -2.99 -9.26 11.69
C ILE A 91 -4.38 -8.63 11.83
N LYS A 92 -5.44 -9.37 11.47
CA LYS A 92 -6.83 -8.89 11.55
C LYS A 92 -7.27 -8.56 12.97
N ALA A 93 -6.67 -9.19 13.97
CA ALA A 93 -6.94 -8.94 15.39
C ALA A 93 -6.11 -7.78 15.99
N SER A 94 -5.14 -7.23 15.25
CA SER A 94 -4.26 -6.16 15.75
C SER A 94 -4.97 -4.80 15.86
N GLU A 95 -4.54 -3.99 16.83
CA GLU A 95 -5.08 -2.64 17.03
C GLU A 95 -4.73 -1.70 15.87
N ILE A 96 -3.53 -1.84 15.28
CA ILE A 96 -3.15 -1.06 14.10
C ILE A 96 -4.06 -1.40 12.92
N TYR A 97 -4.35 -2.68 12.66
CA TYR A 97 -5.28 -3.10 11.60
C TYR A 97 -6.67 -2.48 11.79
N ARG A 98 -7.20 -2.45 13.03
CA ARG A 98 -8.49 -1.83 13.34
C ARG A 98 -8.52 -0.34 12.98
N VAL A 99 -7.43 0.41 13.20
CA VAL A 99 -7.34 1.82 12.80
C VAL A 99 -7.17 1.95 11.28
N LEU A 100 -6.34 1.12 10.64
CA LEU A 100 -6.17 1.11 9.18
C LEU A 100 -7.47 0.77 8.45
N LYS A 101 -8.33 -0.10 9.00
CA LYS A 101 -9.65 -0.40 8.43
C LYS A 101 -10.53 0.85 8.33
N LYS A 102 -10.41 1.78 9.30
CA LYS A 102 -11.13 3.06 9.31
C LYS A 102 -10.50 4.14 8.42
N PHE A 103 -9.25 3.99 8.00
CA PHE A 103 -8.59 4.98 7.14
C PHE A 103 -9.24 5.01 5.75
N PRO A 104 -9.59 6.19 5.19
CA PRO A 104 -10.14 6.31 3.85
C PRO A 104 -9.03 6.12 2.82
N LYS A 105 -9.05 4.97 2.14
CA LYS A 105 -7.94 4.49 1.30
C LYS A 105 -7.86 5.16 -0.08
N GLY A 106 -8.84 5.99 -0.45
CA GLY A 106 -8.96 6.51 -1.80
C GLY A 106 -9.60 5.47 -2.71
N GLY A 107 -8.97 5.21 -3.86
CA GLY A 107 -9.34 4.14 -4.78
C GLY A 107 -8.45 2.90 -4.67
N ASN A 108 -8.99 1.75 -5.06
CA ASN A 108 -8.19 0.56 -5.39
C ASN A 108 -8.22 0.37 -6.91
N LEU A 109 -7.06 0.54 -7.56
CA LEU A 109 -6.93 0.64 -9.02
C LEU A 109 -6.42 -0.65 -9.69
N HIS A 110 -6.09 -1.66 -8.89
CA HIS A 110 -5.54 -2.92 -9.35
C HIS A 110 -6.28 -4.07 -8.67
N LEU A 111 -7.33 -4.52 -9.34
CA LEU A 111 -8.20 -5.61 -8.93
C LEU A 111 -8.59 -6.42 -10.16
N HIS A 112 -8.74 -7.74 -10.06
CA HIS A 112 -9.42 -8.53 -11.09
C HIS A 112 -10.86 -8.79 -10.68
N HIS A 113 -11.81 -8.47 -11.58
CA HIS A 113 -13.23 -8.42 -11.28
C HIS A 113 -13.75 -9.66 -10.54
N ASN A 114 -13.47 -10.86 -11.03
CA ASN A 114 -14.00 -12.12 -10.47
C ASN A 114 -13.34 -12.57 -9.15
N HIS A 115 -12.37 -11.80 -8.66
CA HIS A 115 -11.47 -12.16 -7.57
C HIS A 115 -11.46 -11.12 -6.45
N VAL A 116 -12.44 -10.21 -6.45
CA VAL A 116 -12.63 -9.22 -5.38
C VAL A 116 -13.53 -9.78 -4.26
N VAL A 117 -14.72 -10.28 -4.60
CA VAL A 117 -15.67 -10.78 -3.59
C VAL A 117 -15.23 -12.14 -3.08
N SER A 118 -15.21 -12.32 -1.76
CA SER A 118 -14.71 -13.55 -1.16
C SER A 118 -15.48 -14.79 -1.59
N LYS A 119 -14.77 -15.91 -1.73
CA LYS A 119 -15.37 -17.21 -2.10
C LYS A 119 -16.46 -17.61 -1.10
N SER A 120 -16.24 -17.31 0.18
CA SER A 120 -17.22 -17.48 1.25
C SER A 120 -18.53 -16.74 0.98
N THR A 121 -18.46 -15.45 0.62
CA THR A 121 -19.62 -14.62 0.32
C THR A 121 -20.40 -15.10 -0.90
N ILE A 122 -19.70 -15.51 -1.97
CA ILE A 122 -20.31 -16.10 -3.17
C ILE A 122 -21.04 -17.40 -2.83
N LEU A 123 -20.41 -18.28 -2.06
CA LEU A 123 -21.01 -19.55 -1.65
C LEU A 123 -22.22 -19.32 -0.74
N ASP A 124 -22.18 -18.37 0.19
CA ASP A 124 -23.36 -18.05 1.02
C ASP A 124 -24.57 -17.66 0.18
N PHE A 125 -24.37 -16.88 -0.89
CA PHE A 125 -25.42 -16.53 -1.81
C PHE A 125 -25.97 -17.75 -2.57
N ILE A 126 -25.09 -18.62 -3.07
CA ILE A 126 -25.47 -19.85 -3.78
C ILE A 126 -26.29 -20.76 -2.85
N TYR A 127 -25.82 -21.02 -1.63
CA TYR A 127 -26.46 -21.94 -0.68
C TYR A 127 -27.82 -21.44 -0.18
N LYS A 128 -28.00 -20.11 -0.07
CA LYS A 128 -29.28 -19.51 0.30
C LYS A 128 -30.29 -19.47 -0.86
N ASN A 129 -29.82 -19.61 -2.10
CA ASN A 129 -30.66 -19.58 -3.29
C ASN A 129 -30.94 -21.01 -3.78
N ALA A 130 -32.16 -21.52 -3.52
CA ALA A 130 -32.54 -22.89 -3.87
C ALA A 130 -32.33 -23.21 -5.35
N TYR A 131 -32.67 -22.28 -6.26
CA TYR A 131 -32.49 -22.48 -7.69
C TYR A 131 -31.02 -22.58 -8.10
N LEU A 132 -30.14 -21.74 -7.56
CA LEU A 132 -28.71 -21.84 -7.84
C LEU A 132 -28.12 -23.12 -7.27
N LEU A 133 -28.43 -23.44 -6.01
CA LEU A 133 -27.92 -24.65 -5.34
C LEU A 133 -28.37 -25.95 -6.03
N ASP A 134 -29.62 -26.02 -6.49
CA ASP A 134 -30.16 -27.18 -7.21
C ASP A 134 -29.44 -27.44 -8.55
N ASN A 135 -28.84 -26.40 -9.10
CA ASN A 135 -28.12 -26.44 -10.38
C ASN A 135 -26.61 -26.27 -10.21
N PHE A 136 -26.07 -26.32 -8.98
CA PHE A 136 -24.65 -26.14 -8.70
C PHE A 136 -23.91 -27.48 -8.69
N TYR A 137 -22.92 -27.61 -9.57
CA TYR A 137 -22.17 -28.84 -9.76
C TYR A 137 -20.68 -28.60 -9.58
N VAL A 138 -19.99 -29.66 -9.17
CA VAL A 138 -18.53 -29.72 -9.06
C VAL A 138 -17.98 -30.86 -9.90
N ARG A 139 -16.84 -30.62 -10.52
CA ARG A 139 -15.99 -31.66 -11.11
C ARG A 139 -14.64 -31.62 -10.43
N GLU A 140 -14.29 -32.74 -9.82
CA GLU A 140 -12.95 -32.96 -9.30
C GLU A 140 -12.01 -33.35 -10.43
N SER A 141 -10.78 -32.88 -10.36
CA SER A 141 -9.69 -33.34 -11.20
C SER A 141 -8.82 -34.28 -10.38
N PRO A 142 -8.21 -35.33 -10.98
CA PRO A 142 -7.19 -36.13 -10.29
C PRO A 142 -5.94 -35.31 -9.94
N GLU A 143 -5.73 -34.17 -10.58
CA GLU A 143 -4.67 -33.23 -10.22
C GLU A 143 -5.10 -32.31 -9.05
N PRO A 144 -4.21 -32.07 -8.06
CA PRO A 144 -4.49 -31.18 -6.92
C PRO A 144 -4.97 -29.79 -7.36
N ASN A 145 -5.93 -29.22 -6.61
CA ASN A 145 -6.38 -27.83 -6.73
C ASN A 145 -7.01 -27.47 -8.09
N LYS A 146 -7.43 -28.46 -8.87
CA LYS A 146 -8.12 -28.28 -10.16
C LYS A 146 -9.63 -28.55 -10.08
N TRP A 147 -10.23 -28.35 -8.91
CA TRP A 147 -11.69 -28.42 -8.78
C TRP A 147 -12.33 -27.36 -9.68
N ARG A 148 -13.46 -27.69 -10.27
CA ARG A 148 -14.23 -26.76 -11.11
C ARG A 148 -15.67 -26.77 -10.66
N PHE A 149 -16.24 -25.58 -10.54
CA PHE A 149 -17.64 -25.41 -10.21
C PHE A 149 -18.37 -24.78 -11.39
N ASN A 150 -19.64 -25.15 -11.57
CA ASN A 150 -20.47 -24.57 -12.62
C ASN A 150 -21.97 -24.74 -12.35
N PHE A 151 -22.78 -24.02 -13.13
CA PHE A 151 -24.22 -24.21 -13.17
C PHE A 151 -24.66 -24.94 -14.44
N TYR A 152 -25.54 -25.93 -14.29
CA TYR A 152 -26.09 -26.72 -15.39
C TYR A 152 -27.53 -27.15 -15.14
N LEU A 153 -28.35 -27.22 -16.20
CA LEU A 153 -29.61 -27.99 -16.16
C LEU A 153 -29.37 -29.46 -16.52
N ASN A 154 -28.57 -29.69 -17.56
CA ASN A 154 -28.15 -31.01 -18.02
C ASN A 154 -26.61 -31.12 -17.93
N PRO A 155 -26.07 -31.53 -16.77
CA PRO A 155 -24.63 -31.52 -16.52
C PRO A 155 -23.89 -32.50 -17.44
N PRO A 156 -22.65 -32.17 -17.87
CA PRO A 156 -21.79 -33.12 -18.56
C PRO A 156 -21.42 -34.32 -17.67
N THR A 157 -21.03 -35.45 -18.28
CA THR A 157 -20.53 -36.62 -17.55
C THR A 157 -19.37 -36.25 -16.62
N GLY A 158 -19.39 -36.79 -15.39
CA GLY A 158 -18.35 -36.57 -14.37
C GLY A 158 -18.56 -35.34 -13.48
N TRP A 159 -19.62 -34.56 -13.70
CA TRP A 159 -20.03 -33.50 -12.78
C TRP A 159 -21.01 -34.03 -11.73
N VAL A 160 -20.74 -33.72 -10.46
CA VAL A 160 -21.52 -34.16 -9.30
C VAL A 160 -22.26 -32.98 -8.72
N LYS A 161 -23.55 -33.15 -8.39
CA LYS A 161 -24.33 -32.08 -7.78
C LYS A 161 -23.84 -31.83 -6.36
N VAL A 162 -23.60 -30.57 -6.02
CA VAL A 162 -23.07 -30.18 -4.70
C VAL A 162 -24.10 -30.47 -3.60
N LYS A 163 -25.36 -30.10 -3.82
CA LYS A 163 -26.46 -30.27 -2.84
C LYS A 163 -26.65 -31.71 -2.37
N ASP A 164 -26.45 -32.67 -3.26
CA ASP A 164 -26.76 -34.09 -3.01
C ASP A 164 -25.59 -34.85 -2.37
N ASN A 165 -24.46 -34.18 -2.10
CA ASN A 165 -23.24 -34.82 -1.60
C ASN A 165 -22.67 -34.09 -0.36
N PRO A 166 -22.64 -34.73 0.82
CA PRO A 166 -22.19 -34.10 2.07
C PRO A 166 -20.70 -33.74 2.10
N LYS A 167 -19.90 -34.23 1.13
CA LYS A 167 -18.47 -33.87 1.01
C LYS A 167 -18.28 -32.38 0.72
N TYR A 168 -19.17 -31.78 -0.06
CA TYR A 168 -18.97 -30.44 -0.59
C TYR A 168 -19.59 -29.40 0.34
N THR A 169 -19.12 -29.33 1.59
CA THR A 169 -19.51 -28.22 2.48
C THR A 169 -18.86 -26.92 2.03
N LYS A 170 -19.41 -25.78 2.47
CA LYS A 170 -18.84 -24.45 2.19
C LYS A 170 -17.36 -24.38 2.57
N ASP A 171 -17.00 -24.84 3.77
CA ASP A 171 -15.62 -24.76 4.28
C ASP A 171 -14.65 -25.59 3.45
N VAL A 172 -15.04 -26.83 3.07
CA VAL A 172 -14.23 -27.69 2.20
C VAL A 172 -14.03 -27.05 0.82
N ILE A 173 -15.09 -26.43 0.27
CA ILE A 173 -14.97 -25.74 -1.02
C ILE A 173 -14.00 -24.54 -0.90
N ILE A 174 -14.05 -23.77 0.18
CA ILE A 174 -13.14 -22.62 0.40
C ILE A 174 -11.68 -23.08 0.49
N GLU A 175 -11.42 -24.15 1.25
CA GLU A 175 -10.08 -24.72 1.42
C GLU A 175 -9.48 -25.16 0.06
N HIS A 176 -10.31 -25.67 -0.86
CA HIS A 176 -9.88 -26.08 -2.20
C HIS A 176 -9.99 -25.00 -3.29
N SER A 177 -10.46 -23.79 -2.96
CA SER A 177 -10.68 -22.71 -3.94
C SER A 177 -9.87 -21.44 -3.68
N THR A 178 -9.03 -21.43 -2.65
CA THR A 178 -8.19 -20.30 -2.26
C THR A 178 -6.73 -20.71 -2.13
N PHE A 179 -5.81 -19.78 -2.39
CA PHE A 179 -4.38 -20.06 -2.36
C PHE A 179 -3.92 -20.41 -0.95
N LEU A 180 -4.36 -19.66 0.07
CA LEU A 180 -4.09 -19.96 1.47
C LEU A 180 -4.58 -21.36 1.88
N GLY A 181 -5.72 -21.80 1.35
CA GLY A 181 -6.26 -23.13 1.61
C GLY A 181 -5.40 -24.25 1.03
N VAL A 182 -4.75 -24.03 -0.12
CA VAL A 182 -4.05 -25.11 -0.84
C VAL A 182 -2.52 -25.05 -0.82
N VAL A 183 -1.93 -23.93 -0.40
CA VAL A 183 -0.46 -23.78 -0.36
C VAL A 183 0.12 -24.59 0.81
N ASP A 184 1.07 -25.47 0.54
CA ASP A 184 1.67 -26.37 1.55
C ASP A 184 2.98 -25.83 2.14
N ASP A 185 3.49 -26.53 3.17
CA ASP A 185 4.74 -26.16 3.86
C ASP A 185 5.96 -26.20 2.92
N ALA A 186 5.97 -27.10 1.93
CA ALA A 186 7.07 -27.17 0.97
C ALA A 186 7.13 -25.91 0.10
N ALA A 187 5.98 -25.43 -0.38
CA ALA A 187 5.88 -24.17 -1.10
C ALA A 187 6.26 -22.99 -0.19
N LEU A 188 5.78 -22.95 1.06
CA LEU A 188 6.18 -21.93 2.05
C LEU A 188 7.70 -21.89 2.29
N ASN A 189 8.37 -23.04 2.29
CA ASN A 189 9.82 -23.18 2.44
C ASN A 189 10.62 -22.84 1.16
N ALA A 190 9.96 -22.65 0.02
CA ALA A 190 10.54 -22.18 -1.23
C ALA A 190 9.97 -20.79 -1.61
N PRO A 191 10.19 -19.75 -0.78
CA PRO A 191 9.43 -18.51 -0.85
C PRO A 191 9.68 -17.69 -2.13
N THR A 192 10.78 -17.91 -2.84
CA THR A 192 11.20 -17.09 -3.99
C THR A 192 10.96 -17.74 -5.36
N ILE A 193 10.36 -18.93 -5.41
CA ILE A 193 10.15 -19.67 -6.67
C ILE A 193 8.77 -19.35 -7.26
N SER A 194 8.66 -18.21 -7.96
CA SER A 194 7.38 -17.71 -8.50
C SER A 194 6.67 -18.70 -9.43
N GLY A 195 7.40 -19.41 -10.29
CA GLY A 195 6.81 -20.41 -11.20
C GLY A 195 6.08 -21.55 -10.48
N LEU A 196 6.56 -21.97 -9.29
CA LEU A 196 5.89 -22.98 -8.47
C LEU A 196 4.60 -22.40 -7.84
N ARG A 197 4.63 -21.13 -7.45
CA ARG A 197 3.47 -20.40 -6.93
C ARG A 197 2.40 -20.27 -8.01
N TRP A 198 2.77 -19.85 -9.21
CA TRP A 198 1.87 -19.76 -10.37
C TRP A 198 1.25 -21.12 -10.73
N LYS A 199 2.01 -22.22 -10.72
CA LYS A 199 1.46 -23.57 -10.95
C LYS A 199 0.36 -23.94 -9.95
N THR A 200 0.44 -23.43 -8.73
CA THR A 200 -0.55 -23.64 -7.66
C THR A 200 -1.73 -22.67 -7.78
N LEU A 201 -1.47 -21.39 -8.09
CA LEU A 201 -2.47 -20.33 -8.17
C LEU A 201 -3.32 -20.41 -9.44
N ASP A 202 -2.72 -20.65 -10.60
CA ASP A 202 -3.37 -20.56 -11.93
C ASP A 202 -4.69 -21.36 -12.01
N PRO A 203 -4.76 -22.61 -11.50
CA PRO A 203 -6.02 -23.34 -11.46
C PRO A 203 -7.12 -22.70 -10.61
N LEU A 204 -6.79 -21.94 -9.57
CA LEU A 204 -7.75 -21.39 -8.62
C LEU A 204 -8.60 -20.27 -9.23
N PHE A 205 -8.04 -19.51 -10.18
CA PHE A 205 -8.77 -18.47 -10.92
C PHE A 205 -10.04 -18.98 -11.60
N SER A 206 -10.08 -20.25 -12.00
CA SER A 206 -11.23 -20.84 -12.68
C SER A 206 -12.06 -21.78 -11.79
N THR A 207 -11.71 -21.95 -10.52
CA THR A 207 -12.45 -22.82 -9.58
C THR A 207 -13.83 -22.23 -9.26
N ILE A 208 -13.85 -21.02 -8.71
CA ILE A 208 -15.03 -20.15 -8.56
C ILE A 208 -14.69 -18.82 -9.25
N GLY A 209 -14.61 -18.88 -10.58
CA GLY A 209 -14.22 -17.76 -11.44
C GLY A 209 -15.36 -17.31 -12.36
N SER A 210 -15.02 -16.85 -13.58
CA SER A 210 -16.00 -16.30 -14.54
C SER A 210 -17.19 -17.22 -14.81
N ALA A 211 -17.02 -18.53 -14.81
CA ALA A 211 -18.13 -19.47 -15.03
C ALA A 211 -19.23 -19.35 -13.96
N ILE A 212 -18.86 -19.02 -12.73
CA ILE A 212 -19.80 -18.79 -11.62
C ILE A 212 -20.25 -17.33 -11.63
N VAL A 213 -19.30 -16.40 -11.72
CA VAL A 213 -19.57 -14.96 -11.59
C VAL A 213 -20.44 -14.44 -12.74
N ASN A 214 -20.32 -14.99 -13.95
CA ASN A 214 -21.08 -14.54 -15.13
C ASN A 214 -22.52 -15.08 -15.19
N GLN A 215 -22.95 -15.92 -14.24
CA GLN A 215 -24.36 -16.25 -14.12
C GLN A 215 -25.10 -14.99 -13.65
N ILE A 216 -26.13 -14.54 -14.38
CA ILE A 216 -26.73 -13.20 -14.24
C ILE A 216 -27.15 -12.81 -12.81
N ASN A 217 -27.69 -13.76 -12.02
CA ASN A 217 -28.10 -13.52 -10.63
C ASN A 217 -26.87 -13.34 -9.73
N ILE A 218 -25.81 -14.11 -10.00
CA ILE A 218 -24.54 -13.98 -9.28
C ILE A 218 -23.81 -12.72 -9.72
N SER A 219 -23.81 -12.35 -11.01
CA SER A 219 -23.13 -11.15 -11.48
C SER A 219 -23.67 -9.89 -10.79
N ARG A 220 -25.00 -9.76 -10.72
CA ARG A 220 -25.64 -8.65 -10.01
C ARG A 220 -25.27 -8.64 -8.52
N PHE A 221 -25.41 -9.78 -7.85
CA PHE A 221 -25.02 -9.92 -6.44
C PHE A 221 -23.53 -9.60 -6.22
N HIS A 222 -22.66 -10.11 -7.09
CA HIS A 222 -21.22 -9.92 -7.02
C HIS A 222 -20.85 -8.44 -7.14
N MET A 223 -21.48 -7.69 -8.06
CA MET A 223 -21.27 -6.25 -8.17
C MET A 223 -21.72 -5.50 -6.90
N GLU A 224 -22.89 -5.84 -6.36
CA GLU A 224 -23.40 -5.25 -5.11
C GLU A 224 -22.47 -5.57 -3.93
N ALA A 225 -22.05 -6.82 -3.77
CA ALA A 225 -21.14 -7.26 -2.72
C ALA A 225 -19.74 -6.65 -2.87
N MET A 226 -19.26 -6.48 -4.10
CA MET A 226 -18.00 -5.80 -4.39
C MET A 226 -18.07 -4.35 -3.92
N PHE A 227 -19.09 -3.59 -4.30
CA PHE A 227 -19.25 -2.20 -3.83
C PHE A 227 -19.46 -2.11 -2.32
N GLN A 228 -20.17 -3.07 -1.73
CA GLN A 228 -20.31 -3.15 -0.27
C GLN A 228 -18.96 -3.36 0.42
N SER A 229 -18.09 -4.20 -0.13
CA SER A 229 -16.73 -4.39 0.40
C SER A 229 -15.92 -3.10 0.39
N ALA A 230 -16.18 -2.19 -0.56
CA ALA A 230 -15.56 -0.87 -0.58
C ALA A 230 -15.93 -0.07 0.68
N ILE A 231 -17.22 -0.07 1.05
CA ILE A 231 -17.71 0.64 2.23
C ILE A 231 -17.17 0.00 3.51
N ASP A 232 -17.20 -1.32 3.58
CA ASP A 232 -16.74 -2.07 4.76
C ASP A 232 -15.23 -1.89 5.01
N GLU A 233 -14.47 -1.60 3.95
CA GLU A 233 -13.03 -1.35 3.96
C GLU A 233 -12.64 0.13 3.83
N ASN A 234 -13.62 1.04 3.82
CA ASN A 234 -13.43 2.47 3.61
C ASN A 234 -12.58 2.82 2.37
N VAL A 235 -12.86 2.17 1.24
CA VAL A 235 -12.41 2.48 -0.12
C VAL A 235 -13.52 3.24 -0.85
N GLN A 236 -13.17 4.35 -1.49
CA GLN A 236 -14.13 5.24 -2.14
C GLN A 236 -14.28 4.98 -3.64
N TYR A 237 -13.31 4.35 -4.30
CA TYR A 237 -13.32 4.17 -5.77
C TYR A 237 -12.70 2.84 -6.19
N PHE A 238 -13.19 2.24 -7.27
CA PHE A 238 -12.62 1.01 -7.81
C PHE A 238 -12.34 1.08 -9.31
N GLU A 239 -11.23 0.47 -9.70
CA GLU A 239 -11.01 0.01 -11.08
C GLU A 239 -10.72 -1.48 -11.06
N THR A 240 -11.48 -2.25 -11.86
CA THR A 240 -11.24 -3.69 -11.99
C THR A 240 -10.90 -4.07 -13.42
N LYS A 241 -9.95 -5.00 -13.58
CA LYS A 241 -9.65 -5.66 -14.83
C LYS A 241 -10.71 -6.73 -15.09
N THR A 242 -11.37 -6.65 -16.25
CA THR A 242 -12.46 -7.55 -16.67
C THR A 242 -12.16 -8.14 -18.04
N SER A 243 -12.22 -9.46 -18.17
CA SER A 243 -11.86 -10.14 -19.42
C SER A 243 -12.79 -9.71 -20.57
N ALA A 244 -12.18 -9.41 -21.72
CA ALA A 244 -12.91 -9.17 -22.97
C ALA A 244 -13.80 -10.37 -23.40
N SER A 245 -13.50 -11.58 -22.91
CA SER A 245 -14.26 -12.79 -23.21
C SER A 245 -15.48 -13.03 -22.29
N ASN A 246 -15.71 -12.18 -21.29
CA ASN A 246 -16.84 -12.33 -20.38
C ASN A 246 -18.18 -12.25 -21.12
N LYS A 247 -19.09 -13.16 -20.77
CA LYS A 247 -20.45 -13.25 -21.32
C LYS A 247 -21.43 -13.64 -20.23
N LEU A 248 -22.43 -12.80 -20.01
CA LEU A 248 -23.53 -13.10 -19.09
C LEU A 248 -24.40 -14.23 -19.62
N TYR A 249 -24.86 -15.09 -18.71
CA TYR A 249 -25.80 -16.16 -19.05
C TYR A 249 -26.80 -16.43 -17.92
N PHE A 250 -27.90 -17.08 -18.27
CA PHE A 250 -28.80 -17.74 -17.32
C PHE A 250 -29.06 -19.18 -17.76
N LEU A 251 -29.70 -19.97 -16.89
CA LEU A 251 -30.08 -21.34 -17.23
C LEU A 251 -31.51 -21.37 -17.79
N ASP A 252 -31.67 -21.96 -18.96
CA ASP A 252 -32.90 -22.00 -19.75
C ASP A 252 -33.20 -23.43 -20.18
N SER A 253 -34.42 -23.89 -19.89
CA SER A 253 -34.89 -25.23 -20.25
C SER A 253 -35.35 -25.36 -21.70
N ASP A 254 -35.32 -24.28 -22.49
CA ASP A 254 -35.59 -24.35 -23.93
C ASP A 254 -34.63 -25.38 -24.59
N PRO A 255 -35.16 -26.36 -25.35
CA PRO A 255 -34.37 -27.39 -26.03
C PRO A 255 -33.20 -26.85 -26.88
N ASN A 256 -33.30 -25.62 -27.40
CA ASN A 256 -32.25 -24.95 -28.18
C ASN A 256 -30.93 -24.80 -27.40
N TYR A 257 -30.97 -24.73 -26.07
CA TYR A 257 -29.78 -24.56 -25.23
C TYR A 257 -29.28 -25.88 -24.62
N THR A 258 -29.86 -27.03 -24.97
CA THR A 258 -29.45 -28.34 -24.46
C THR A 258 -27.96 -28.62 -24.75
N SER A 259 -27.48 -28.26 -25.94
CA SER A 259 -26.07 -28.43 -26.34
C SER A 259 -25.10 -27.56 -25.54
N ALA A 260 -25.59 -26.43 -25.01
CA ALA A 260 -24.85 -25.55 -24.10
C ALA A 260 -25.08 -25.88 -22.63
N HIS A 261 -25.60 -27.09 -22.33
CA HIS A 261 -25.92 -27.54 -20.97
C HIS A 261 -26.95 -26.66 -20.24
N GLY A 262 -27.89 -26.10 -21.01
CA GLY A 262 -28.94 -25.20 -20.56
C GLY A 262 -28.50 -23.75 -20.46
N LYS A 263 -27.29 -23.37 -20.91
CA LYS A 263 -26.81 -21.99 -20.82
C LYS A 263 -27.31 -21.15 -21.99
N HIS A 264 -28.14 -20.17 -21.67
CA HIS A 264 -28.55 -19.11 -22.58
C HIS A 264 -27.69 -17.88 -22.32
N TYR A 265 -26.73 -17.61 -23.21
CA TYR A 265 -25.91 -16.40 -23.18
C TYR A 265 -26.72 -15.21 -23.64
N VAL A 266 -26.87 -14.22 -22.77
CA VAL A 266 -27.69 -13.04 -23.04
C VAL A 266 -26.89 -11.88 -23.56
N ASP A 267 -25.59 -11.82 -23.25
CA ASP A 267 -24.72 -10.78 -23.74
C ASP A 267 -24.13 -11.13 -25.11
N ASN A 268 -23.97 -10.13 -25.96
CA ASN A 268 -23.29 -10.28 -27.23
C ASN A 268 -21.77 -10.29 -27.02
N ASP A 269 -21.00 -10.43 -28.11
CA ASP A 269 -19.54 -10.38 -28.02
C ASP A 269 -19.01 -9.02 -27.55
N LEU A 270 -19.82 -7.95 -27.57
CA LEU A 270 -19.43 -6.61 -27.11
C LEU A 270 -19.64 -6.41 -25.60
N GLY A 271 -20.53 -7.15 -24.94
CA GLY A 271 -20.68 -7.09 -23.48
C GLY A 271 -21.50 -5.88 -22.97
N GLU A 272 -22.41 -5.34 -23.79
CA GLU A 272 -23.18 -4.12 -23.44
C GLU A 272 -24.25 -4.39 -22.37
N LYS A 273 -24.82 -5.60 -22.30
CA LYS A 273 -25.84 -5.90 -21.29
C LYS A 273 -25.25 -5.94 -19.90
N GLU A 274 -24.05 -6.48 -19.75
CA GLU A 274 -23.27 -6.41 -18.53
C GLU A 274 -23.02 -4.96 -18.12
N LEU A 275 -22.65 -4.07 -19.06
CA LEU A 275 -22.42 -2.66 -18.75
C LEU A 275 -23.67 -1.94 -18.26
N HIS A 276 -24.82 -2.15 -18.89
CA HIS A 276 -26.07 -1.56 -18.40
C HIS A 276 -26.42 -2.07 -16.99
N MET A 277 -26.18 -3.36 -16.72
CA MET A 277 -26.36 -3.91 -15.37
C MET A 277 -25.38 -3.28 -14.36
N VAL A 278 -24.12 -3.08 -14.73
CA VAL A 278 -23.12 -2.36 -13.90
C VAL A 278 -23.62 -0.96 -13.59
N GLU A 279 -24.06 -0.21 -14.60
CA GLU A 279 -24.55 1.15 -14.47
C GLU A 279 -25.75 1.24 -13.51
N ASP A 280 -26.72 0.34 -13.67
CA ASP A 280 -27.90 0.25 -12.80
C ASP A 280 -27.51 0.02 -11.34
N VAL A 281 -26.63 -0.97 -11.08
CA VAL A 281 -26.17 -1.31 -9.73
C VAL A 281 -25.36 -0.16 -9.14
N LEU A 282 -24.45 0.44 -9.91
CA LEU A 282 -23.59 1.54 -9.49
C LEU A 282 -24.43 2.77 -9.10
N ASN A 283 -25.39 3.15 -9.94
CA ASN A 283 -26.27 4.30 -9.69
C ASN A 283 -27.08 4.10 -8.41
N GLN A 284 -27.68 2.92 -8.22
CA GLN A 284 -28.41 2.60 -7.00
C GLN A 284 -27.51 2.60 -5.75
N PHE A 285 -26.28 2.10 -5.90
CA PHE A 285 -25.32 2.04 -4.80
C PHE A 285 -24.84 3.44 -4.39
N GLN A 286 -24.49 4.31 -5.35
CA GLN A 286 -24.06 5.68 -5.07
C GLN A 286 -25.17 6.54 -4.46
N GLN A 287 -26.43 6.32 -4.83
CA GLN A 287 -27.57 6.98 -4.20
C GLN A 287 -27.70 6.64 -2.71
N LYS A 288 -27.42 5.38 -2.34
CA LYS A 288 -27.44 4.92 -0.95
C LYS A 288 -26.16 5.28 -0.19
N ASN A 289 -25.04 5.38 -0.90
CA ASN A 289 -23.70 5.58 -0.35
C ASN A 289 -23.02 6.79 -1.03
N PRO A 290 -23.40 8.03 -0.71
CA PRO A 290 -22.91 9.22 -1.42
C PRO A 290 -21.39 9.46 -1.27
N SER A 291 -20.74 8.86 -0.27
CA SER A 291 -19.28 8.86 -0.08
C SER A 291 -18.55 7.98 -1.09
N PHE A 292 -19.22 6.98 -1.70
CA PHE A 292 -18.66 6.18 -2.78
C PHE A 292 -18.54 7.05 -4.04
N ILE A 293 -17.32 7.15 -4.56
CA ILE A 293 -16.97 7.98 -5.72
C ILE A 293 -17.42 7.29 -7.00
N GLY A 294 -17.18 5.99 -7.15
CA GLY A 294 -17.64 5.25 -8.32
C GLY A 294 -16.81 4.02 -8.65
N TYR A 295 -16.98 3.55 -9.88
CA TYR A 295 -16.35 2.34 -10.40
C TYR A 295 -16.09 2.49 -11.90
N LYS A 296 -14.95 1.97 -12.38
CA LYS A 296 -14.71 1.73 -13.80
C LYS A 296 -14.12 0.34 -14.01
N ARG A 297 -14.26 -0.19 -15.22
CA ARG A 297 -13.57 -1.41 -15.64
C ARG A 297 -12.48 -1.11 -16.65
N ILE A 298 -11.39 -1.88 -16.57
CA ILE A 298 -10.34 -1.96 -17.57
C ILE A 298 -10.58 -3.27 -18.31
N VAL A 299 -10.78 -3.22 -19.63
CA VAL A 299 -10.96 -4.44 -20.41
C VAL A 299 -9.60 -5.12 -20.54
N ASN A 300 -9.51 -6.42 -20.29
CA ASN A 300 -8.25 -7.12 -20.39
C ASN A 300 -8.29 -8.30 -21.38
N SER A 301 -7.13 -8.60 -21.95
CA SER A 301 -6.87 -9.85 -22.65
C SER A 301 -5.81 -10.69 -21.93
N TYR A 302 -5.79 -11.99 -22.19
CA TYR A 302 -4.78 -12.89 -21.65
C TYR A 302 -3.55 -12.84 -22.55
N ARG A 303 -2.38 -12.59 -21.96
CA ARG A 303 -1.13 -12.45 -22.71
C ARG A 303 -0.61 -13.73 -23.40
N ARG A 304 -1.33 -14.85 -23.32
CA ARG A 304 -1.01 -16.11 -24.04
C ARG A 304 -1.89 -16.32 -25.27
N THR A 305 -2.79 -15.38 -25.57
CA THR A 305 -3.73 -15.50 -26.68
C THR A 305 -3.08 -15.19 -28.04
N SER A 306 -3.76 -15.51 -29.14
CA SER A 306 -3.24 -15.19 -30.49
C SER A 306 -3.27 -13.68 -30.78
N GLN A 307 -2.43 -13.20 -31.71
CA GLN A 307 -2.47 -11.79 -32.17
C GLN A 307 -3.87 -11.37 -32.63
N THR A 308 -4.57 -12.22 -33.40
CA THR A 308 -5.95 -11.97 -33.84
C THR A 308 -6.92 -11.82 -32.66
N SER A 309 -6.79 -12.67 -31.64
CA SER A 309 -7.63 -12.59 -30.45
C SER A 309 -7.36 -11.33 -29.64
N LEU A 310 -6.09 -11.00 -29.40
CA LEU A 310 -5.71 -9.80 -28.66
C LEU A 310 -6.17 -8.53 -29.39
N LYS A 311 -5.98 -8.48 -30.70
CA LYS A 311 -6.49 -7.39 -31.54
C LYS A 311 -7.99 -7.21 -31.38
N ASN A 312 -8.77 -8.29 -31.50
CA ASN A 312 -10.22 -8.21 -31.33
C ASN A 312 -10.61 -7.73 -29.92
N ASP A 313 -9.91 -8.18 -28.89
CA ASP A 313 -10.13 -7.74 -27.51
C ASP A 313 -9.82 -6.24 -27.32
N ALA A 314 -8.75 -5.74 -27.95
CA ALA A 314 -8.37 -4.33 -27.91
C ALA A 314 -9.35 -3.43 -28.70
N GLU A 315 -9.82 -3.87 -29.88
CA GLU A 315 -10.87 -3.19 -30.66
C GLU A 315 -12.19 -3.13 -29.89
N LYS A 316 -12.54 -4.22 -29.19
CA LYS A 316 -13.67 -4.28 -28.27
C LYS A 316 -13.50 -3.24 -27.16
N ALA A 317 -12.34 -3.19 -26.52
CA ALA A 317 -12.04 -2.23 -25.47
C ALA A 317 -12.16 -0.78 -25.96
N LEU A 318 -11.62 -0.48 -27.15
CA LEU A 318 -11.72 0.83 -27.77
C LEU A 318 -13.17 1.23 -28.06
N THR A 319 -13.95 0.32 -28.63
CA THR A 319 -15.37 0.55 -28.94
C THR A 319 -16.14 0.90 -27.66
N LEU A 320 -15.96 0.08 -26.63
CA LEU A 320 -16.60 0.29 -25.33
C LEU A 320 -16.13 1.56 -24.62
N HIS A 321 -14.84 1.89 -24.68
CA HIS A 321 -14.29 3.12 -24.09
C HIS A 321 -14.89 4.36 -24.74
N LYS A 322 -15.03 4.37 -26.08
CA LYS A 322 -15.65 5.50 -26.80
C LYS A 322 -17.13 5.67 -26.48
N GLN A 323 -17.87 4.57 -26.34
CA GLN A 323 -19.31 4.60 -26.11
C GLN A 323 -19.66 4.82 -24.62
N TYR A 324 -18.85 4.30 -23.70
CA TYR A 324 -19.08 4.34 -22.26
C TYR A 324 -17.82 4.79 -21.49
N PRO A 325 -17.26 5.98 -21.76
CA PRO A 325 -16.01 6.45 -21.14
C PRO A 325 -16.13 6.66 -19.61
N HIS A 326 -17.35 6.78 -19.09
CA HIS A 326 -17.63 6.85 -17.66
C HIS A 326 -17.59 5.48 -16.96
N LEU A 327 -17.63 4.36 -17.69
CA LEU A 327 -17.60 3.00 -17.13
C LEU A 327 -16.39 2.18 -17.60
N VAL A 328 -15.82 2.49 -18.77
CA VAL A 328 -14.70 1.73 -19.35
C VAL A 328 -13.47 2.63 -19.45
N ALA A 329 -12.45 2.28 -18.69
CA ALA A 329 -11.22 3.05 -18.54
C ALA A 329 -10.26 2.89 -19.73
N GLY A 330 -10.13 1.66 -20.25
CA GLY A 330 -9.13 1.34 -21.26
C GLY A 330 -8.80 -0.15 -21.31
N PHE A 331 -7.54 -0.47 -21.60
CA PHE A 331 -7.07 -1.83 -21.88
C PHE A 331 -5.85 -2.29 -21.07
N ASP A 332 -5.74 -3.60 -20.83
CA ASP A 332 -4.64 -4.27 -20.12
C ASP A 332 -4.38 -5.69 -20.66
N MET A 333 -3.19 -6.22 -20.37
CA MET A 333 -2.76 -7.60 -20.62
C MET A 333 -2.43 -8.29 -19.29
N VAL A 334 -3.06 -9.44 -19.02
CA VAL A 334 -2.97 -10.14 -17.71
C VAL A 334 -2.43 -11.56 -17.83
N ALA A 335 -2.31 -12.23 -16.67
CA ALA A 335 -1.72 -13.55 -16.41
C ALA A 335 -0.19 -13.54 -16.32
N GLN A 336 0.37 -14.68 -15.90
CA GLN A 336 1.80 -14.84 -15.62
C GLN A 336 2.69 -14.25 -16.71
N GLU A 337 3.39 -13.18 -16.36
CA GLU A 337 4.22 -12.41 -17.28
C GLU A 337 5.41 -13.20 -17.80
N ASP A 338 6.09 -13.93 -16.90
CA ASP A 338 7.26 -14.75 -17.19
C ASP A 338 7.02 -15.88 -18.25
N LEU A 339 5.77 -16.30 -18.50
CA LEU A 339 5.41 -17.40 -19.42
C LEU A 339 4.35 -16.97 -20.47
N GLY A 340 4.38 -15.70 -20.88
CA GLY A 340 3.43 -15.08 -21.81
C GLY A 340 4.05 -14.54 -23.09
N PHE A 341 3.29 -13.80 -23.87
CA PHE A 341 3.85 -12.94 -24.90
C PHE A 341 4.14 -11.53 -24.33
N SER A 342 5.16 -10.86 -24.87
CA SER A 342 5.50 -9.47 -24.53
C SER A 342 4.56 -8.48 -25.20
N ILE A 343 4.58 -7.22 -24.76
CA ILE A 343 3.89 -6.13 -25.46
C ILE A 343 4.48 -5.96 -26.86
N LEU A 344 5.83 -6.02 -26.98
CA LEU A 344 6.52 -6.00 -28.27
C LEU A 344 6.02 -7.04 -29.27
N PHE A 345 5.68 -8.26 -28.82
CA PHE A 345 5.13 -9.32 -29.69
C PHE A 345 3.81 -8.89 -30.36
N TYR A 346 3.01 -8.05 -29.68
CA TYR A 346 1.74 -7.51 -30.17
C TYR A 346 1.85 -6.07 -30.68
N LEU A 347 3.05 -5.51 -30.80
CA LEU A 347 3.24 -4.09 -31.13
C LEU A 347 2.52 -3.68 -32.43
N ARG A 348 2.43 -4.59 -33.41
CA ARG A 348 1.70 -4.30 -34.66
C ARG A 348 0.21 -4.10 -34.42
N ASP A 349 -0.39 -4.89 -33.54
CA ASP A 349 -1.81 -4.78 -33.20
C ASP A 349 -2.09 -3.45 -32.46
N PHE A 350 -1.21 -3.04 -31.55
CA PHE A 350 -1.31 -1.73 -30.88
C PHE A 350 -1.03 -0.57 -31.84
N ALA A 351 -0.03 -0.68 -32.70
CA ALA A 351 0.31 0.37 -33.67
C ALA A 351 -0.83 0.67 -34.64
N GLU A 352 -1.64 -0.32 -35.01
CA GLU A 352 -2.84 -0.10 -35.83
C GLU A 352 -3.91 0.75 -35.11
N LEU A 353 -4.01 0.69 -33.79
CA LEU A 353 -4.87 1.56 -32.99
C LEU A 353 -4.29 2.98 -32.92
N GLU A 354 -2.99 3.09 -32.63
CA GLU A 354 -2.31 4.39 -32.48
C GLU A 354 -2.26 5.19 -33.80
N VAL A 355 -2.01 4.53 -34.94
CA VAL A 355 -1.97 5.20 -36.26
C VAL A 355 -3.33 5.76 -36.67
N ARG A 356 -4.44 5.16 -36.19
CA ARG A 356 -5.79 5.72 -36.39
C ARG A 356 -6.06 6.94 -35.50
N ASN A 357 -5.13 7.30 -34.62
CA ASN A 357 -5.27 8.36 -33.62
C ASN A 357 -6.50 8.14 -32.71
N GLU A 358 -6.78 6.88 -32.41
CA GLU A 358 -7.89 6.49 -31.54
C GLU A 358 -7.34 6.28 -30.12
N SER A 359 -7.55 7.26 -29.24
CA SER A 359 -7.01 7.25 -27.88
C SER A 359 -7.60 6.12 -27.03
N LEU A 360 -6.88 5.01 -26.87
CA LEU A 360 -7.17 3.96 -25.89
C LEU A 360 -6.17 4.05 -24.72
N PRO A 361 -6.60 4.37 -23.49
CA PRO A 361 -5.70 4.35 -22.33
C PRO A 361 -5.24 2.93 -21.99
N TYR A 362 -3.94 2.77 -21.69
CA TYR A 362 -3.37 1.48 -21.26
C TYR A 362 -2.97 1.46 -19.78
N PHE A 363 -3.13 0.28 -19.17
CA PHE A 363 -2.86 0.00 -17.75
C PHE A 363 -2.11 -1.33 -17.58
N PHE A 364 -1.07 -1.53 -18.38
CA PHE A 364 -0.39 -2.82 -18.54
C PHE A 364 0.21 -3.36 -17.24
N HIS A 365 0.04 -4.66 -16.98
CA HIS A 365 0.93 -5.41 -16.10
C HIS A 365 2.34 -5.45 -16.69
N THR A 366 3.33 -4.98 -15.93
CA THR A 366 4.73 -5.01 -16.37
C THR A 366 5.70 -5.21 -15.21
N ALA A 367 6.83 -5.84 -15.48
CA ALA A 367 7.90 -6.04 -14.50
C ALA A 367 7.46 -6.80 -13.23
N GLU A 368 6.44 -7.65 -13.31
CA GLU A 368 6.09 -8.61 -12.24
C GLU A 368 7.02 -9.84 -12.33
N THR A 369 8.30 -9.64 -12.01
CA THR A 369 9.33 -10.68 -12.12
C THR A 369 10.44 -10.52 -11.08
N ASN A 370 11.09 -11.65 -10.76
CA ASN A 370 12.33 -11.71 -10.00
C ASN A 370 13.56 -12.00 -10.87
N TRP A 371 13.40 -12.02 -12.20
CA TRP A 371 14.49 -12.37 -13.09
C TRP A 371 15.55 -11.25 -13.15
N PRO A 372 16.85 -11.58 -13.08
CA PRO A 372 17.91 -10.61 -12.82
C PRO A 372 18.22 -9.65 -13.98
N ALA A 373 17.91 -9.97 -15.25
CA ALA A 373 17.94 -9.08 -16.42
C ALA A 373 17.54 -9.84 -17.72
N GLU A 374 17.30 -9.06 -18.79
CA GLU A 374 16.75 -9.32 -20.13
C GLU A 374 17.15 -10.63 -20.85
N TYR A 375 16.18 -11.53 -21.05
CA TYR A 375 16.19 -12.42 -22.23
C TYR A 375 15.35 -11.74 -23.32
N MET A 376 16.03 -11.04 -24.24
CA MET A 376 15.47 -10.00 -25.11
C MET A 376 14.14 -10.30 -25.83
N THR A 377 13.79 -11.55 -26.16
CA THR A 377 12.50 -11.82 -26.80
C THR A 377 12.07 -13.27 -26.61
N SER A 378 10.83 -13.47 -26.20
CA SER A 378 10.13 -14.74 -26.42
C SER A 378 9.67 -14.76 -27.88
N THR A 379 10.19 -15.68 -28.68
CA THR A 379 9.66 -15.97 -30.03
C THR A 379 8.73 -17.20 -30.00
N HIS A 380 8.72 -17.94 -28.89
CA HIS A 380 7.83 -19.07 -28.62
C HIS A 380 7.22 -19.02 -27.21
N VAL A 381 6.05 -19.65 -27.04
CA VAL A 381 5.29 -19.77 -25.77
C VAL A 381 6.12 -20.40 -24.62
N THR A 382 7.23 -21.05 -24.93
CA THR A 382 8.14 -21.70 -23.96
C THR A 382 9.41 -20.91 -23.66
N ASP A 383 9.66 -19.80 -24.36
CA ASP A 383 10.86 -19.00 -24.15
C ASP A 383 10.66 -18.02 -22.98
N PRO A 384 11.71 -17.75 -22.19
CA PRO A 384 11.65 -16.70 -21.17
C PRO A 384 11.38 -15.35 -21.84
N VAL A 385 10.38 -14.62 -21.32
CA VAL A 385 10.03 -13.28 -21.79
C VAL A 385 10.88 -12.25 -21.06
N ALA A 386 11.38 -11.22 -21.75
CA ALA A 386 11.87 -10.02 -21.08
C ALA A 386 10.70 -9.23 -20.46
N THR A 387 10.34 -9.60 -19.24
CA THR A 387 9.29 -8.96 -18.42
C THR A 387 9.55 -7.45 -18.22
N ILE A 388 10.81 -7.01 -18.18
CA ILE A 388 11.18 -5.59 -18.05
C ILE A 388 11.00 -4.80 -19.36
N GLU A 389 11.24 -5.43 -20.51
CA GLU A 389 11.08 -4.76 -21.82
C GLU A 389 9.65 -4.26 -22.02
N ASN A 390 8.65 -4.98 -21.47
CA ASN A 390 7.26 -4.54 -21.46
C ASN A 390 7.08 -3.14 -20.85
N THR A 391 7.94 -2.72 -19.93
CA THR A 391 7.85 -1.38 -19.34
C THR A 391 8.34 -0.30 -20.29
N TYR A 392 9.39 -0.55 -21.08
CA TYR A 392 9.80 0.38 -22.14
C TYR A 392 8.66 0.54 -23.15
N ASP A 393 8.06 -0.58 -23.59
CA ASP A 393 6.92 -0.56 -24.50
C ASP A 393 5.72 0.18 -23.90
N ALA A 394 5.36 -0.09 -22.64
CA ALA A 394 4.27 0.58 -21.95
C ALA A 394 4.48 2.11 -21.86
N ILE A 395 5.71 2.55 -21.57
CA ILE A 395 6.07 3.97 -21.55
C ILE A 395 5.93 4.60 -22.94
N LEU A 396 6.37 3.91 -24.00
CA LEU A 396 6.29 4.39 -25.38
C LEU A 396 4.86 4.44 -25.91
N LEU A 397 4.02 3.47 -25.52
CA LEU A 397 2.58 3.43 -25.80
C LEU A 397 1.77 4.42 -24.93
N GLY A 398 2.42 5.18 -24.04
CA GLY A 398 1.76 6.20 -23.24
C GLY A 398 0.83 5.65 -22.16
N ALA A 399 1.16 4.47 -21.60
CA ALA A 399 0.43 3.87 -20.49
C ALA A 399 0.26 4.86 -19.34
N LYS A 400 -0.93 4.85 -18.71
CA LYS A 400 -1.26 5.74 -17.61
C LYS A 400 -0.72 5.23 -16.29
N ARG A 401 -0.71 3.90 -16.14
CA ARG A 401 -0.18 3.17 -14.98
C ARG A 401 0.45 1.86 -15.44
N VAL A 402 1.34 1.33 -14.62
CA VAL A 402 1.95 0.01 -14.80
C VAL A 402 1.69 -0.86 -13.56
N GLY A 403 1.24 -2.09 -13.77
CA GLY A 403 0.92 -3.04 -12.71
C GLY A 403 2.15 -3.70 -12.10
N HIS A 404 2.20 -3.83 -10.77
CA HIS A 404 3.24 -4.45 -9.92
C HIS A 404 4.58 -3.70 -9.89
N GLY A 405 5.35 -3.71 -11.00
CA GLY A 405 6.62 -2.99 -11.09
C GLY A 405 7.73 -3.52 -10.16
N ILE A 406 7.83 -4.83 -9.92
CA ILE A 406 8.83 -5.39 -8.99
C ILE A 406 10.27 -5.17 -9.50
N GLY A 407 10.49 -5.35 -10.79
CA GLY A 407 11.83 -5.36 -11.37
C GLY A 407 12.47 -3.99 -11.70
N PHE A 408 11.87 -2.85 -11.34
CA PHE A 408 12.46 -1.54 -11.70
C PHE A 408 13.68 -1.15 -10.87
N LEU A 409 13.91 -1.76 -9.69
CA LEU A 409 15.05 -1.41 -8.83
C LEU A 409 16.41 -1.55 -9.52
N SER A 410 16.55 -2.47 -10.46
CA SER A 410 17.77 -2.63 -11.26
C SER A 410 17.84 -1.71 -12.49
N HIS A 411 16.83 -0.85 -12.70
CA HIS A 411 16.66 -0.01 -13.90
C HIS A 411 16.40 1.46 -13.52
N PRO A 412 17.38 2.18 -12.95
CA PRO A 412 17.20 3.55 -12.45
C PRO A 412 16.76 4.56 -13.53
N PHE A 413 17.13 4.34 -14.80
CA PHE A 413 16.64 5.17 -15.90
C PHE A 413 15.14 5.01 -16.13
N LEU A 414 14.60 3.78 -16.04
CA LEU A 414 13.15 3.55 -16.13
C LEU A 414 12.42 4.20 -14.97
N MET A 415 12.94 4.08 -13.75
CA MET A 415 12.41 4.77 -12.57
C MET A 415 12.31 6.29 -12.80
N GLU A 416 13.34 6.90 -13.37
CA GLU A 416 13.33 8.32 -13.72
C GLU A 416 12.28 8.63 -14.80
N GLN A 417 12.11 7.77 -15.81
CA GLN A 417 11.07 7.94 -16.83
C GLN A 417 9.66 7.87 -16.24
N LEU A 418 9.38 6.92 -15.34
CA LEU A 418 8.10 6.79 -14.64
C LEU A 418 7.79 8.05 -13.83
N LYS A 419 8.78 8.58 -13.09
CA LYS A 419 8.67 9.85 -12.35
C LYS A 419 8.36 11.03 -13.27
N GLN A 420 9.19 11.25 -14.29
CA GLN A 420 9.06 12.41 -15.20
C GLN A 420 7.73 12.40 -15.97
N LYS A 421 7.30 11.23 -16.44
CA LYS A 421 6.06 11.06 -17.20
C LYS A 421 4.82 10.93 -16.31
N LYS A 422 5.02 10.87 -14.99
CA LYS A 422 3.95 10.68 -13.99
C LYS A 422 3.13 9.41 -14.28
N ILE A 423 3.80 8.32 -14.60
CA ILE A 423 3.18 7.00 -14.79
C ILE A 423 3.18 6.32 -13.42
N ALA A 424 2.01 6.01 -12.88
CA ALA A 424 1.93 5.43 -11.55
C ALA A 424 2.22 3.92 -11.56
N VAL A 425 2.93 3.45 -10.54
CA VAL A 425 3.13 2.02 -10.27
C VAL A 425 2.02 1.52 -9.35
N GLU A 426 1.32 0.47 -9.76
CA GLU A 426 0.29 -0.19 -8.95
C GLU A 426 0.95 -1.31 -8.10
N ALA A 427 1.23 -1.03 -6.82
CA ALA A 427 1.91 -1.98 -5.93
C ALA A 427 0.90 -2.90 -5.21
N ASN A 428 1.12 -4.22 -5.28
CA ASN A 428 0.21 -5.24 -4.74
C ASN A 428 0.97 -6.14 -3.74
N PRO A 429 1.20 -5.69 -2.49
CA PRO A 429 2.15 -6.32 -1.57
C PRO A 429 1.83 -7.78 -1.26
N VAL A 430 0.55 -8.11 -0.98
CA VAL A 430 0.17 -9.48 -0.62
C VAL A 430 0.29 -10.40 -1.83
N SER A 431 -0.16 -9.95 -3.01
CA SER A 431 0.03 -10.68 -4.27
C SER A 431 1.51 -11.00 -4.49
N ASN A 432 2.36 -9.99 -4.39
CA ASN A 432 3.80 -10.14 -4.58
C ASN A 432 4.44 -11.09 -3.55
N GLN A 433 3.93 -11.17 -2.32
CA GLN A 433 4.37 -12.18 -1.35
C GLN A 433 3.91 -13.59 -1.71
N MET A 434 2.61 -13.73 -1.99
CA MET A 434 1.94 -15.01 -2.21
C MET A 434 2.45 -15.71 -3.47
N LEU A 435 2.76 -14.91 -4.50
CA LEU A 435 3.38 -15.35 -5.74
C LEU A 435 4.90 -15.50 -5.66
N GLY A 436 5.49 -15.27 -4.49
CA GLY A 436 6.91 -15.53 -4.23
C GLY A 436 7.86 -14.55 -4.92
N PHE A 437 7.39 -13.35 -5.21
CA PHE A 437 8.23 -12.28 -5.71
C PHE A 437 8.94 -11.54 -4.57
N VAL A 438 8.18 -11.12 -3.55
CA VAL A 438 8.66 -10.37 -2.40
C VAL A 438 8.23 -11.07 -1.09
N PRO A 439 8.98 -12.08 -0.61
CA PRO A 439 8.61 -12.80 0.61
C PRO A 439 8.62 -11.95 1.88
N ASP A 440 9.49 -10.93 1.93
CA ASP A 440 9.67 -10.02 3.05
C ASP A 440 9.32 -8.60 2.61
N GLN A 441 8.21 -8.08 3.13
CA GLN A 441 7.67 -6.78 2.74
C GLN A 441 8.59 -5.60 3.06
N ARG A 442 9.56 -5.77 3.97
CA ARG A 442 10.58 -4.75 4.25
C ARG A 442 11.48 -4.46 3.05
N HIS A 443 11.54 -5.39 2.10
CA HIS A 443 12.31 -5.26 0.86
C HIS A 443 11.45 -4.98 -0.36
N HIS A 444 10.17 -4.62 -0.17
CA HIS A 444 9.30 -4.34 -1.29
C HIS A 444 9.77 -3.10 -2.08
N PRO A 445 9.87 -3.17 -3.41
CA PRO A 445 10.45 -2.10 -4.22
C PRO A 445 9.65 -0.80 -4.21
N ALA A 446 8.34 -0.88 -3.94
CA ALA A 446 7.47 0.29 -3.80
C ALA A 446 7.97 1.31 -2.76
N ILE A 447 8.69 0.87 -1.72
CA ILE A 447 9.29 1.78 -0.71
C ILE A 447 10.23 2.75 -1.42
N THR A 448 11.16 2.22 -2.21
CA THR A 448 12.12 3.00 -2.98
C THR A 448 11.42 3.92 -3.96
N TYR A 449 10.36 3.47 -4.63
CA TYR A 449 9.61 4.29 -5.59
C TYR A 449 8.96 5.49 -4.91
N ILE A 450 8.32 5.29 -3.76
CA ILE A 450 7.72 6.37 -2.95
C ILE A 450 8.79 7.37 -2.53
N ARG A 451 9.94 6.91 -1.98
CA ARG A 451 11.02 7.79 -1.54
C ARG A 451 11.73 8.49 -2.70
N TYR A 452 11.75 7.88 -3.89
CA TYR A 452 12.28 8.49 -5.12
C TYR A 452 11.29 9.48 -5.78
N GLY A 453 10.05 9.57 -5.30
CA GLY A 453 9.01 10.45 -5.85
C GLY A 453 8.34 9.92 -7.12
N ILE A 454 8.43 8.61 -7.39
CA ILE A 454 7.62 7.95 -8.41
C ILE A 454 6.19 7.83 -7.86
N PRO A 455 5.15 8.14 -8.64
CA PRO A 455 3.79 7.95 -8.18
C PRO A 455 3.50 6.46 -7.94
N VAL A 456 3.04 6.14 -6.74
CA VAL A 456 2.62 4.78 -6.38
C VAL A 456 1.15 4.81 -5.95
N VAL A 457 0.40 3.79 -6.35
CA VAL A 457 -0.94 3.48 -5.85
C VAL A 457 -0.92 2.07 -5.26
N LEU A 458 -1.57 1.89 -4.11
CA LEU A 458 -1.64 0.59 -3.45
C LEU A 458 -2.86 -0.18 -3.95
N GLY A 459 -2.67 -1.43 -4.37
CA GLY A 459 -3.70 -2.34 -4.82
C GLY A 459 -3.74 -3.64 -4.00
N ALA A 460 -4.78 -4.44 -4.25
CA ALA A 460 -4.97 -5.73 -3.56
C ALA A 460 -5.02 -6.93 -4.53
N ASP A 461 -5.12 -6.66 -5.84
CA ASP A 461 -5.05 -7.67 -6.89
C ASP A 461 -6.20 -8.69 -6.84
N ASP A 462 -5.96 -9.86 -6.24
CA ASP A 462 -6.88 -11.00 -6.19
C ASP A 462 -7.21 -11.48 -4.75
N PRO A 463 -7.68 -10.61 -3.83
CA PRO A 463 -7.81 -10.96 -2.41
C PRO A 463 -8.63 -12.25 -2.19
N SER A 464 -9.74 -12.41 -2.92
CA SER A 464 -10.59 -13.60 -2.87
C SER A 464 -9.88 -14.88 -3.29
N THR A 465 -9.02 -14.82 -4.31
CA THR A 465 -8.25 -16.00 -4.76
C THR A 465 -7.12 -16.30 -3.80
N PHE A 466 -6.46 -15.28 -3.24
CA PHE A 466 -5.45 -15.48 -2.21
C PHE A 466 -6.05 -16.12 -0.95
N GLY A 467 -7.32 -15.82 -0.64
CA GLY A 467 -8.04 -16.44 0.46
C GLY A 467 -8.17 -15.55 1.68
N TYR A 468 -8.02 -14.24 1.49
CA TYR A 468 -8.39 -13.26 2.49
C TYR A 468 -9.46 -12.33 1.94
N ASP A 469 -10.37 -11.98 2.83
CA ASP A 469 -11.32 -10.92 2.61
C ASP A 469 -10.59 -9.61 2.95
N GLU A 470 -11.08 -8.46 2.48
CA GLU A 470 -10.61 -7.12 2.88
C GLU A 470 -9.35 -6.55 2.19
N PHE A 471 -9.34 -5.23 1.90
CA PHE A 471 -8.18 -4.51 1.33
C PHE A 471 -7.22 -3.99 2.39
N THR A 472 -7.68 -3.90 3.65
CA THR A 472 -6.85 -3.42 4.76
C THR A 472 -5.64 -4.32 5.02
N VAL A 473 -5.68 -5.59 4.59
CA VAL A 473 -4.55 -6.51 4.68
C VAL A 473 -3.33 -5.97 3.91
N ASP A 474 -3.50 -5.57 2.64
CA ASP A 474 -2.43 -4.96 1.85
C ASP A 474 -1.93 -3.64 2.45
N TRP A 475 -2.84 -2.85 3.05
CA TRP A 475 -2.46 -1.63 3.79
C TRP A 475 -1.68 -1.94 5.07
N TYR A 476 -1.99 -3.02 5.78
CA TYR A 476 -1.21 -3.43 6.96
C TYR A 476 0.19 -3.85 6.54
N GLU A 477 0.31 -4.69 5.51
CA GLU A 477 1.61 -5.16 4.99
C GLU A 477 2.47 -3.97 4.54
N ALA A 478 1.88 -3.00 3.83
CA ALA A 478 2.55 -1.78 3.46
C ALA A 478 2.90 -0.91 4.68
N VAL A 479 1.95 -0.57 5.56
CA VAL A 479 2.21 0.36 6.68
C VAL A 479 3.24 -0.19 7.66
N MET A 480 3.14 -1.47 8.00
CA MET A 480 4.07 -2.11 8.92
C MET A 480 5.40 -2.48 8.23
N GLY A 481 5.34 -3.10 7.06
CA GLY A 481 6.53 -3.57 6.35
C GLY A 481 7.37 -2.45 5.75
N TRP A 482 6.74 -1.38 5.24
CA TRP A 482 7.39 -0.27 4.54
C TRP A 482 7.67 0.93 5.45
N ASP A 483 7.28 0.83 6.72
CA ASP A 483 7.34 1.91 7.71
C ASP A 483 6.65 3.20 7.22
N LEU A 484 5.39 3.07 6.78
CA LEU A 484 4.64 4.22 6.29
C LEU A 484 4.16 5.11 7.44
N THR A 485 4.24 6.41 7.21
CA THR A 485 3.65 7.45 8.07
C THR A 485 2.24 7.81 7.61
N LEU A 486 1.49 8.59 8.40
CA LEU A 486 0.20 9.16 8.00
C LEU A 486 0.32 10.01 6.72
N ALA A 487 1.41 10.75 6.55
CA ALA A 487 1.66 11.52 5.33
C ALA A 487 1.80 10.60 4.10
N ASP A 488 2.50 9.47 4.25
CA ASP A 488 2.64 8.47 3.19
C ASP A 488 1.28 7.84 2.84
N MET A 489 0.50 7.47 3.86
CA MET A 489 -0.84 6.92 3.69
C MET A 489 -1.77 7.91 2.96
N ARG A 490 -1.75 9.18 3.36
CA ARG A 490 -2.46 10.27 2.68
C ARG A 490 -1.99 10.41 1.23
N HIS A 491 -0.68 10.35 0.98
CA HIS A 491 -0.12 10.46 -0.36
C HIS A 491 -0.60 9.31 -1.26
N LEU A 492 -0.49 8.05 -0.82
CA LEU A 492 -0.98 6.88 -1.56
C LEU A 492 -2.49 6.96 -1.85
N ALA A 493 -3.28 7.35 -0.85
CA ALA A 493 -4.73 7.51 -1.01
C ALA A 493 -5.08 8.61 -2.02
N THR A 494 -4.40 9.77 -1.97
CA THR A 494 -4.63 10.83 -2.96
C THR A 494 -4.12 10.46 -4.36
N ASN A 495 -2.99 9.74 -4.46
CA ASN A 495 -2.47 9.23 -5.73
C ASN A 495 -3.48 8.30 -6.40
N SER A 496 -4.15 7.43 -5.64
CA SER A 496 -5.16 6.53 -6.19
C SER A 496 -6.36 7.24 -6.83
N LEU A 497 -6.61 8.51 -6.50
CA LEU A 497 -7.63 9.34 -7.17
C LEU A 497 -7.02 10.17 -8.30
N GLN A 498 -5.83 10.73 -8.09
CA GLN A 498 -5.12 11.54 -9.09
C GLN A 498 -4.75 10.74 -10.35
N TYR A 499 -4.33 9.49 -10.17
CA TYR A 499 -3.91 8.56 -11.22
C TYR A 499 -5.00 7.57 -11.62
N SER A 500 -6.22 7.74 -11.10
CA SER A 500 -7.40 7.04 -11.62
C SER A 500 -7.73 7.45 -13.06
N SER A 501 -8.58 6.65 -13.69
CA SER A 501 -9.24 6.85 -14.97
C SER A 501 -10.55 7.65 -14.85
N LEU A 502 -10.81 8.26 -13.69
CA LEU A 502 -11.78 9.34 -13.59
C LEU A 502 -11.47 10.41 -14.63
N LEU A 503 -12.51 10.99 -15.23
CA LEU A 503 -12.37 12.12 -16.12
C LEU A 503 -11.75 13.28 -15.32
N ASP A 504 -10.97 14.14 -15.98
CA ASP A 504 -10.32 15.26 -15.29
C ASP A 504 -11.34 16.22 -14.65
N SER A 505 -12.57 16.26 -15.17
CA SER A 505 -13.71 16.98 -14.56
C SER A 505 -14.24 16.33 -13.29
N GLU A 506 -14.05 15.03 -13.09
CA GLU A 506 -14.55 14.25 -11.94
C GLU A 506 -13.56 14.27 -10.76
N LYS A 507 -12.26 14.34 -11.05
CA LYS A 507 -11.19 14.26 -10.04
C LYS A 507 -11.32 15.29 -8.90
N PRO A 508 -11.63 16.59 -9.13
CA PRO A 508 -11.78 17.55 -8.05
C PRO A 508 -12.89 17.18 -7.06
N ALA A 509 -14.03 16.67 -7.57
CA ALA A 509 -15.15 16.23 -6.73
C ALA A 509 -14.79 14.95 -5.95
N ALA A 510 -14.10 14.01 -6.60
CA ALA A 510 -13.59 12.80 -5.97
C ALA A 510 -12.62 13.10 -4.81
N ILE A 511 -11.64 13.97 -5.04
CA ILE A 511 -10.70 14.42 -4.00
C ILE A 511 -11.43 15.12 -2.85
N THR A 512 -12.44 15.93 -3.14
CA THR A 512 -13.26 16.59 -2.10
C THR A 512 -14.02 15.57 -1.23
N LYS A 513 -14.66 14.56 -1.86
CA LYS A 513 -15.33 13.47 -1.12
C LYS A 513 -14.36 12.70 -0.23
N TRP A 514 -13.17 12.39 -0.74
CA TRP A 514 -12.12 11.73 0.04
C TRP A 514 -11.63 12.60 1.20
N GLN A 515 -11.38 13.90 0.97
CA GLN A 515 -10.94 14.84 2.00
C GLN A 515 -11.94 14.94 3.16
N ASN A 516 -13.24 14.91 2.87
CA ASN A 516 -14.27 14.88 3.91
C ASN A 516 -14.18 13.62 4.77
N SER A 517 -13.98 12.45 4.14
CA SER A 517 -13.79 11.18 4.83
C SER A 517 -12.51 11.17 5.65
N TYR A 518 -11.43 11.76 5.13
CA TYR A 518 -10.15 11.89 5.82
C TYR A 518 -10.26 12.82 7.03
N ASN A 519 -10.93 13.96 6.91
CA ASN A 519 -11.16 14.86 8.05
C ASN A 519 -11.97 14.18 9.17
N LEU A 520 -12.96 13.35 8.82
CA LEU A 520 -13.72 12.55 9.77
C LEU A 520 -12.84 11.49 10.45
N PHE A 521 -12.00 10.79 9.68
CA PHE A 521 -11.01 9.85 10.22
C PHE A 521 -10.07 10.55 11.21
N ILE A 522 -9.49 11.70 10.85
CA ILE A 522 -8.61 12.45 11.75
C ILE A 522 -9.32 12.85 13.04
N THR A 523 -10.56 13.34 12.94
CA THR A 523 -11.35 13.76 14.10
C THR A 523 -11.64 12.59 15.04
N ASN A 524 -12.14 11.48 14.50
CA ASN A 524 -12.53 10.30 15.28
C ASN A 524 -11.32 9.58 15.87
N THR A 525 -10.26 9.39 15.09
CA THR A 525 -9.03 8.73 15.53
C THR A 525 -8.29 9.56 16.56
N LYS A 526 -8.31 10.90 16.46
CA LYS A 526 -7.83 11.78 17.53
C LYS A 526 -8.62 11.56 18.82
N GLN A 527 -9.95 11.55 18.76
CA GLN A 527 -10.77 11.33 19.95
C GLN A 527 -10.45 9.99 20.62
N GLU A 528 -10.28 8.93 19.82
CA GLU A 528 -9.85 7.62 20.27
C GLU A 528 -8.48 7.68 20.97
N ALA A 529 -7.47 8.27 20.31
CA ALA A 529 -6.13 8.46 20.85
C ALA A 529 -6.15 9.21 22.20
N CYS A 530 -6.98 10.24 22.32
CA CYS A 530 -7.06 11.07 23.52
C CYS A 530 -7.85 10.43 24.66
N SER A 531 -8.59 9.35 24.38
CA SER A 531 -9.29 8.56 25.40
C SER A 531 -8.40 7.50 26.05
N LEU A 532 -7.22 7.24 25.47
CA LEU A 532 -6.30 6.23 25.98
C LEU A 532 -5.78 6.60 27.36
N THR A 533 -5.82 5.63 28.26
CA THR A 533 -5.17 5.70 29.56
C THR A 533 -3.91 4.84 29.51
N PHE A 534 -2.75 5.48 29.61
CA PHE A 534 -1.49 4.77 29.67
C PHE A 534 -1.19 4.30 31.09
N ASN A 535 -0.55 3.14 31.23
CA ASN A 535 -0.08 2.66 32.53
C ASN A 535 0.76 3.73 33.21
N LYS A 536 0.60 3.87 34.54
CA LYS A 536 1.31 4.84 35.39
C LYS A 536 2.80 4.49 35.56
N THR A 537 3.51 4.36 34.45
CA THR A 537 4.96 4.27 34.43
C THR A 537 5.49 5.68 34.32
N ASN A 538 6.37 6.07 35.25
CA ASN A 538 6.92 7.42 35.22
C ASN A 538 7.81 7.58 33.98
N PRO A 539 7.63 8.66 33.20
CA PRO A 539 8.50 8.96 32.06
C PRO A 539 9.93 9.24 32.52
N ILE A 540 10.91 8.79 31.73
CA ILE A 540 12.33 8.90 32.04
C ILE A 540 13.01 9.64 30.89
N ILE A 541 13.83 10.64 31.21
CA ILE A 541 14.75 11.28 30.26
C ILE A 541 16.14 10.69 30.49
N GLU A 542 16.70 10.06 29.47
CA GLU A 542 18.03 9.42 29.53
C GLU A 542 19.13 10.38 29.03
N SER A 543 18.89 11.06 27.90
CA SER A 543 19.88 11.96 27.30
C SER A 543 19.24 13.04 26.43
N ILE A 544 20.03 14.05 26.08
CA ILE A 544 19.69 15.06 25.08
C ILE A 544 20.83 15.20 24.07
N PHE A 545 20.49 15.58 22.85
CA PHE A 545 21.42 15.79 21.74
C PHE A 545 20.90 16.87 20.78
N PRO A 546 21.68 17.91 20.44
CA PRO A 546 22.98 18.24 21.02
C PRO A 546 22.83 18.76 22.47
N GLN A 547 23.90 18.73 23.26
CA GLN A 547 23.92 19.35 24.59
C GLN A 547 24.16 20.86 24.54
N GLU A 548 24.57 21.39 23.39
CA GLU A 548 24.89 22.80 23.20
C GLU A 548 24.26 23.38 21.93
N GLY A 549 24.05 24.70 21.92
CA GLY A 549 23.60 25.42 20.73
C GLY A 549 23.61 26.94 20.91
N PRO A 550 23.31 27.69 19.85
CA PRO A 550 23.54 29.14 19.80
C PRO A 550 22.55 29.91 20.67
N LEU A 551 22.97 31.09 21.14
CA LEU A 551 22.11 32.06 21.82
C LEU A 551 20.88 32.50 20.99
N THR A 552 20.99 32.44 19.66
CA THR A 552 19.88 32.72 18.75
C THR A 552 18.77 31.67 18.82
N GLY A 553 19.02 30.51 19.43
CA GLY A 553 18.07 29.40 19.45
C GLY A 553 17.76 28.83 18.06
N GLY A 554 16.69 28.06 17.98
CA GLY A 554 16.13 27.52 16.74
C GLY A 554 16.63 26.14 16.33
N ASN A 555 17.68 25.62 16.97
CA ASN A 555 18.12 24.24 16.73
C ASN A 555 17.23 23.24 17.46
N ILE A 556 17.05 22.06 16.87
CA ILE A 556 16.30 20.96 17.48
C ILE A 556 17.20 20.22 18.46
N VAL A 557 16.77 20.17 19.71
CA VAL A 557 17.34 19.32 20.77
C VAL A 557 16.49 18.06 20.85
N LYS A 558 17.06 16.93 20.43
CA LYS A 558 16.46 15.61 20.58
C LYS A 558 16.59 15.16 22.02
N VAL A 559 15.49 14.69 22.59
CA VAL A 559 15.41 14.16 23.95
C VAL A 559 15.14 12.67 23.84
N PHE A 560 16.06 11.86 24.35
CA PHE A 560 15.92 10.40 24.37
C PHE A 560 15.48 9.93 25.76
N GLY A 561 14.60 8.96 25.80
CA GLY A 561 14.05 8.48 27.05
C GLY A 561 13.07 7.33 26.87
N ARG A 562 12.11 7.20 27.78
CA ARG A 562 11.09 6.14 27.76
C ARG A 562 9.75 6.64 28.29
N HIS A 563 8.69 5.98 27.83
CA HIS A 563 7.30 6.20 28.26
C HIS A 563 6.75 7.60 27.94
N PHE A 564 7.11 8.15 26.79
CA PHE A 564 6.61 9.45 26.31
C PHE A 564 5.24 9.38 25.65
N ASN A 565 4.70 8.18 25.42
CA ASN A 565 3.38 7.94 24.84
C ASN A 565 2.23 8.65 25.58
N MET A 566 2.40 8.95 26.88
CA MET A 566 1.42 9.75 27.63
C MET A 566 1.18 11.16 27.08
N ALA A 567 2.10 11.65 26.23
CA ALA A 567 2.03 12.96 25.60
C ALA A 567 1.28 12.96 24.26
N ILE A 568 0.82 11.82 23.72
CA ILE A 568 0.19 11.73 22.38
C ILE A 568 -0.90 12.79 22.17
N CYS A 569 -1.72 13.04 23.19
CA CYS A 569 -2.80 14.03 23.17
C CYS A 569 -2.57 15.22 24.10
N ARG A 570 -1.32 15.50 24.47
CA ARG A 570 -0.98 16.59 25.39
C ARG A 570 0.08 17.47 24.77
N THR A 571 0.11 18.73 25.19
CA THR A 571 1.16 19.63 24.73
C THR A 571 2.45 19.28 25.46
N ILE A 572 3.50 18.98 24.70
CA ILE A 572 4.84 18.81 25.25
C ILE A 572 5.47 20.19 25.40
N TYR A 573 6.03 20.46 26.58
CA TYR A 573 6.82 21.66 26.82
C TYR A 573 8.25 21.29 27.18
N CYS A 574 9.21 21.82 26.44
CA CYS A 574 10.63 21.70 26.72
C CYS A 574 11.09 22.98 27.41
N ARG A 575 11.68 22.87 28.60
CA ARG A 575 12.11 24.00 29.42
C ARG A 575 13.63 24.08 29.47
N PHE A 576 14.15 25.22 29.04
CA PHE A 576 15.55 25.61 29.04
C PHE A 576 15.75 26.71 30.09
N GLY A 577 16.16 26.33 31.30
CA GLY A 577 16.22 27.24 32.44
C GLY A 577 14.83 27.73 32.83
N THR A 578 14.52 28.99 32.54
CA THR A 578 13.21 29.62 32.80
C THR A 578 12.31 29.69 31.57
N THR A 579 12.85 29.44 30.37
CA THR A 579 12.12 29.62 29.11
C THR A 579 11.58 28.28 28.61
N THR A 580 10.35 28.27 28.12
CA THR A 580 9.67 27.06 27.60
C THR A 580 9.38 27.18 26.12
N THR A 581 9.57 26.09 25.38
CA THR A 581 9.16 25.93 23.97
C THR A 581 8.24 24.72 23.82
N LYS A 582 7.42 24.69 22.76
CA LYS A 582 6.62 23.50 22.42
C LYS A 582 7.54 22.44 21.83
N GLY A 583 7.43 21.21 22.32
CA GLY A 583 8.11 20.04 21.75
C GLY A 583 7.17 19.20 20.87
N THR A 584 7.77 18.32 20.08
CA THR A 584 7.05 17.38 19.21
C THR A 584 7.42 15.95 19.62
N LEU A 585 6.42 15.11 19.87
CA LEU A 585 6.63 13.68 20.07
C LEU A 585 7.03 13.06 18.73
N VAL A 586 8.13 12.33 18.69
CA VAL A 586 8.56 11.59 17.50
C VAL A 586 8.24 10.10 17.70
N TYR A 587 8.69 9.55 18.82
CA TYR A 587 8.42 8.18 19.25
C TYR A 587 8.15 8.15 20.76
N ASP A 588 7.71 7.00 21.30
CA ASP A 588 7.55 6.80 22.75
C ASP A 588 8.85 6.98 23.56
N HIS A 589 10.00 7.04 22.88
CA HIS A 589 11.33 7.21 23.44
C HIS A 589 12.09 8.42 22.87
N SER A 590 11.45 9.28 22.06
CA SER A 590 12.10 10.44 21.42
C SER A 590 11.18 11.65 21.29
N ILE A 591 11.67 12.82 21.70
CA ILE A 591 10.99 14.12 21.55
C ILE A 591 11.94 15.12 20.90
N ASP A 592 11.43 15.92 19.97
CA ASP A 592 12.15 17.03 19.36
C ASP A 592 11.77 18.34 20.05
N CYS A 593 12.75 19.05 20.62
CA CYS A 593 12.58 20.29 21.36
C CYS A 593 13.33 21.45 20.68
N PRO A 594 12.65 22.40 20.03
CA PRO A 594 13.29 23.61 19.52
C PRO A 594 13.87 24.43 20.67
N SER A 595 15.14 24.81 20.58
CA SER A 595 15.78 25.67 21.60
C SER A 595 15.27 27.12 21.47
N PRO A 596 14.90 27.79 22.58
CA PRO A 596 14.47 29.18 22.52
C PRO A 596 15.64 30.15 22.36
N VAL A 597 15.35 31.33 21.79
CA VAL A 597 16.25 32.49 21.85
C VAL A 597 16.53 32.83 23.31
N ARG A 598 17.79 33.12 23.63
CA ARG A 598 18.18 33.62 24.94
C ARG A 598 18.71 35.05 24.82
N ALA A 599 18.00 35.99 25.45
CA ALA A 599 18.47 37.37 25.55
C ALA A 599 19.83 37.41 26.26
N SER A 600 20.78 38.13 25.66
CA SER A 600 22.16 38.24 26.15
C SER A 600 22.20 38.81 27.58
N HIS A 601 22.89 38.13 28.48
CA HIS A 601 23.23 38.66 29.81
C HIS A 601 24.75 38.69 29.97
N GLY A 602 25.29 39.93 29.97
CA GLY A 602 26.65 40.25 30.42
C GLY A 602 27.80 39.84 29.49
N PRO A 603 28.95 40.54 29.54
CA PRO A 603 30.08 40.37 28.62
C PRO A 603 30.93 39.11 28.89
N HIS A 604 30.34 38.01 29.37
CA HIS A 604 31.07 36.78 29.64
C HIS A 604 30.97 35.78 28.47
N LEU A 605 32.14 35.33 28.02
CA LEU A 605 32.39 34.43 26.88
C LEU A 605 32.17 32.93 27.21
N ASP A 606 31.61 32.59 28.37
CA ASP A 606 31.47 31.21 28.85
C ASP A 606 30.13 30.57 28.43
N PRO A 607 30.08 29.25 28.15
CA PRO A 607 28.83 28.55 27.90
C PRO A 607 27.88 28.73 29.10
N MET A 608 26.73 29.38 28.87
CA MET A 608 25.76 29.58 29.95
C MET A 608 24.90 28.31 30.09
N HIS A 609 25.32 27.40 30.96
CA HIS A 609 24.59 26.18 31.29
C HIS A 609 23.21 26.46 31.92
N VAL A 610 22.16 25.85 31.39
CA VAL A 610 20.80 25.90 31.94
C VAL A 610 20.27 24.51 32.24
N LYS A 611 19.45 24.39 33.28
CA LYS A 611 18.72 23.15 33.55
C LYS A 611 17.78 22.85 32.39
N PHE A 612 17.76 21.59 31.96
CA PHE A 612 16.82 21.10 30.95
C PHE A 612 15.76 20.20 31.61
N SER A 613 14.49 20.40 31.25
CA SER A 613 13.39 19.56 31.71
C SER A 613 12.27 19.51 30.67
N VAL A 614 11.49 18.44 30.68
CA VAL A 614 10.37 18.25 29.75
C VAL A 614 9.09 18.02 30.55
N SER A 615 8.00 18.64 30.10
CA SER A 615 6.64 18.32 30.54
C SER A 615 5.92 17.56 29.44
N LEU A 616 5.30 16.45 29.83
CA LEU A 616 4.49 15.59 28.97
C LEU A 616 2.99 15.73 29.27
N ASP A 617 2.63 16.69 30.12
CA ASP A 617 1.30 16.88 30.69
C ASP A 617 0.84 18.34 30.63
N SER A 618 1.12 18.99 29.49
CA SER A 618 0.71 20.36 29.21
C SER A 618 1.21 21.39 30.23
N GLY A 619 2.39 21.15 30.81
CA GLY A 619 3.08 22.05 31.72
C GLY A 619 2.79 21.81 33.20
N SER A 620 2.03 20.76 33.55
CA SER A 620 1.63 20.49 34.94
C SER A 620 2.80 19.97 35.78
N THR A 621 3.61 19.07 35.22
CA THR A 621 4.82 18.53 35.84
C THR A 621 6.00 18.57 34.88
N PHE A 622 7.21 18.74 35.43
CA PHE A 622 8.45 18.79 34.66
C PHE A 622 9.41 17.70 35.13
N ILE A 623 9.77 16.82 34.21
CA ILE A 623 10.76 15.77 34.40
C ILE A 623 12.11 16.41 34.11
N SER A 624 12.95 16.50 35.14
CA SER A 624 14.30 17.05 35.00
C SER A 624 15.31 15.91 34.87
N MET A 625 16.28 16.08 34.00
CA MET A 625 17.47 15.23 33.97
C MET A 625 18.61 15.90 34.76
N ASN A 626 19.59 15.11 35.22
CA ASN A 626 20.75 15.64 35.94
C ASN A 626 21.81 16.28 35.02
N LYS A 627 21.44 16.65 33.78
CA LYS A 627 22.29 17.30 32.79
C LYS A 627 21.74 18.68 32.41
N THR A 628 22.62 19.54 31.92
CA THR A 628 22.32 20.91 31.49
C THR A 628 22.45 21.05 29.99
N TYR A 629 21.72 22.00 29.41
CA TYR A 629 21.92 22.47 28.04
C TYR A 629 22.79 23.75 28.08
N SER A 630 23.81 23.84 27.23
CA SER A 630 24.71 25.00 27.19
C SER A 630 24.35 25.91 26.02
N TYR A 631 24.18 27.21 26.30
CA TYR A 631 24.14 28.21 25.24
C TYR A 631 25.54 28.72 24.93
N ILE A 632 25.94 28.65 23.66
CA ILE A 632 27.24 29.13 23.17
C ILE A 632 27.08 30.39 22.31
N HIS A 633 28.08 31.28 22.40
CA HIS A 633 28.21 32.42 21.49
C HIS A 633 28.58 31.88 20.11
N SER A 634 27.84 32.27 19.07
CA SER A 634 28.12 31.83 17.70
C SER A 634 29.45 32.43 17.21
N SER A 635 30.57 31.75 17.44
CA SER A 635 31.80 32.01 16.69
C SER A 635 31.66 31.33 15.33
N HIS A 636 31.99 32.07 14.27
CA HIS A 636 31.88 31.69 12.86
C HIS A 636 32.26 30.22 12.59
N GLY A 637 31.46 29.59 11.71
CA GLY A 637 31.44 28.15 11.46
C GLY A 637 32.82 27.53 11.18
N ILE A 638 33.05 26.39 11.80
CA ILE A 638 34.12 25.49 11.39
C ILE A 638 33.64 24.78 10.12
N SER A 639 34.35 24.99 9.02
CA SER A 639 34.22 24.15 7.82
C SER A 639 34.68 22.74 8.18
N ILE A 640 33.78 21.76 8.12
CA ILE A 640 34.17 20.36 8.15
C ILE A 640 34.79 20.03 6.78
N PRO A 641 35.99 19.42 6.70
CA PRO A 641 36.54 18.99 5.43
C PRO A 641 35.55 18.05 4.75
N GLY A 642 35.28 18.34 3.47
CA GLY A 642 34.30 17.60 2.67
C GLY A 642 34.55 16.10 2.77
N VAL A 643 33.51 15.35 3.14
CA VAL A 643 33.50 13.91 2.94
C VAL A 643 33.53 13.70 1.44
N ILE A 644 34.71 13.35 0.92
CA ILE A 644 34.86 12.77 -0.40
C ILE A 644 34.25 11.37 -0.30
N GLY A 645 33.21 11.15 -1.09
CA GLY A 645 32.52 9.87 -1.23
C GLY A 645 31.51 9.99 -2.35
#